data_AF-A0A4V6QLH6-F1
#
_entry.id   AF-A0A4V6QLH6-F1
#
_cell.length_a   1.000
_cell.length_b   1.000
_cell.length_c   1.000
_cell.angle_alpha   90.00
_cell.angle_beta   90.00
_cell.angle_gamma   90.00
#
_symmetry.space_group_name_H-M   'P 1'
#
loop_
_entity.id
_entity.type
_entity.pdbx_description
1 polymer ?
#
loop_
_entity_poly.entity_id
_entity_poly.type
_entity_poly.pdbx_seq_one_letter_code
_entity_poly.pdbx_strand_id
1 'polypeptide(L)'
;MLNLSRFQKNTLLTFSLLAFVAYAPLYYSIRNAIQKETLPVTYESAETVSFFSLGDFEITGTESDPKTLQLLSDLIDFEFQKVTGGVYLGKEKSLSDAKKQRVNFVFTGVFEWKEKGIEFFPKLKDIEQKSTYTGQSVFLPYEERGKLVSAIYKSLTHLLDETIRLHRLLKRSPEWKIPSEEDFLSESEFVRLSGYDPKLSLDEKNSLLKTLDFPSEYLQFIKISISLEKRTEESFKEIWRNVGGNSNFSTYTKFYVAKTIAEFYFAKKEFSKTIEYATAAKKERELLKSVFHTDYADTISLLGKTLVLDGKKEEAVYYLTSARKLYDTLGLLQDPSSIENSYFYGLLLSDLSQAELASYELSSIRGLIPKGLNSLYFDFNLAKLYFDLGRYDTALSLLQDQRKIIIRDGFANHDITLYSYNLYAATLYELGKWSIAKSVWESLVSAKSIYGIEEKPYHRYALFNLAILSKLRNNPEQSDVYYKQYVRLTPYGQIVDLPSTDRFEIGKPIYPYTWETLSPNSFTDLEEKTIRSYTGRYLFNGQDEEIRARTYENRLEDTNLFLDDLLNGKAFLSKPMSALRKTLFGDLKRFEKGNQIVFFDIGPALNHPEYPGVTSLAVAKHFSGMEVVLWELPGEVELFLKKVKQELKDRLYAFPNIRILSADGVGEFQTVYSNPNNWILRNRPIPNLKGKTIIIRAANSIDIYEPYTKILPHFQNIGKELKTNPVLYFFNRSILLKPAGSEKFILIGNQSIRGFHHNFQSLDRNGEPPYSILPFTVSEEVNL
;
A
#
# COMPACT_ATOMS: atom_id res chain seq x y z
N MET A 1 -18.06 -6.54 37.94
CA MET A 1 -19.43 -6.92 37.52
C MET A 1 -20.18 -7.62 38.66
N LEU A 2 -20.58 -6.90 39.71
CA LEU A 2 -21.27 -7.49 40.86
C LEU A 2 -22.53 -6.66 41.17
N ASN A 3 -23.64 -6.97 40.50
CA ASN A 3 -25.02 -6.89 40.99
C ASN A 3 -26.04 -7.13 39.84
N LEU A 4 -25.91 -8.26 39.14
CA LEU A 4 -26.99 -8.76 38.28
C LEU A 4 -27.92 -9.65 39.11
N SER A 5 -29.23 -9.43 38.99
CA SER A 5 -30.24 -10.27 39.65
C SER A 5 -30.17 -11.71 39.14
N ARG A 6 -30.69 -12.67 39.91
CA ARG A 6 -30.68 -14.10 39.50
C ARG A 6 -31.41 -14.32 38.18
N PHE A 7 -32.45 -13.53 37.91
CA PHE A 7 -33.14 -13.50 36.62
C PHE A 7 -32.24 -12.96 35.50
N GLN A 8 -31.56 -11.83 35.70
CA GLN A 8 -30.63 -11.27 34.72
C GLN A 8 -29.42 -12.17 34.45
N LYS A 9 -28.88 -12.85 35.47
CA LYS A 9 -27.83 -13.86 35.32
C LYS A 9 -28.31 -15.04 34.49
N ASN A 10 -29.53 -15.53 34.76
CA ASN A 10 -30.11 -16.62 33.99
C ASN A 10 -30.44 -16.18 32.57
N THR A 11 -30.99 -14.99 32.34
CA THR A 11 -31.23 -14.44 30.99
C THR A 11 -29.92 -14.25 30.22
N LEU A 12 -28.87 -13.73 30.85
CA LEU A 12 -27.55 -13.60 30.23
C LEU A 12 -26.93 -14.96 29.93
N LEU A 13 -27.08 -15.94 30.83
CA LEU A 13 -26.63 -17.32 30.62
C LEU A 13 -27.43 -17.99 29.51
N THR A 14 -28.74 -17.75 29.40
CA THR A 14 -29.62 -18.28 28.36
C THR A 14 -29.35 -17.61 27.02
N PHE A 15 -29.06 -16.31 26.96
CA PHE A 15 -28.62 -15.63 25.74
C PHE A 15 -27.22 -16.06 25.32
N SER A 16 -26.31 -16.28 26.28
CA SER A 16 -24.98 -16.85 26.00
C SER A 16 -25.10 -18.28 25.50
N LEU A 17 -25.91 -19.11 26.16
CA LEU A 17 -26.21 -20.47 25.74
C LEU A 17 -26.95 -20.52 24.39
N LEU A 18 -27.86 -19.60 24.10
CA LEU A 18 -28.52 -19.48 22.79
C LEU A 18 -27.55 -19.02 21.71
N ALA A 19 -26.63 -18.10 22.02
CA ALA A 19 -25.53 -17.73 21.12
C ALA A 19 -24.56 -18.91 20.88
N PHE A 20 -24.33 -19.75 21.90
CA PHE A 20 -23.56 -21.00 21.80
C PHE A 20 -24.31 -22.11 21.05
N VAL A 21 -25.64 -22.21 21.19
CA VAL A 21 -26.51 -23.23 20.58
C VAL A 21 -26.85 -22.89 19.13
N ALA A 22 -26.91 -21.61 18.77
CA ALA A 22 -27.15 -21.16 17.39
C ALA A 22 -26.02 -21.57 16.42
N TYR A 23 -24.84 -21.95 16.91
CA TYR A 23 -23.68 -22.25 16.06
C TYR A 23 -22.87 -23.46 16.55
N ALA A 24 -23.54 -24.61 16.63
CA ALA A 24 -22.92 -25.90 16.94
C ALA A 24 -21.62 -26.20 16.14
N PRO A 25 -21.52 -25.93 14.82
CA PRO A 25 -20.29 -26.25 14.05
C PRO A 25 -19.08 -25.42 14.49
N LEU A 26 -19.26 -24.12 14.76
CA LEU A 26 -18.19 -23.24 15.26
C LEU A 26 -17.79 -23.65 16.68
N TYR A 27 -18.75 -23.98 17.53
CA TYR A 27 -18.50 -24.51 18.88
C TYR A 27 -17.70 -25.82 18.85
N TYR A 28 -18.12 -26.81 18.04
CA TYR A 28 -17.40 -28.08 17.94
C TYR A 28 -16.02 -27.92 17.29
N SER A 29 -15.86 -27.02 16.32
CA SER A 29 -14.56 -26.77 15.70
C SER A 29 -13.59 -26.04 16.63
N ILE A 30 -14.05 -24.98 17.32
CA ILE A 30 -13.30 -24.31 18.38
C ILE A 30 -12.98 -25.30 19.49
N ARG A 31 -13.94 -26.12 19.92
CA ARG A 31 -13.73 -27.16 20.95
C ARG A 31 -12.70 -28.19 20.50
N ASN A 32 -12.72 -28.65 19.25
CA ASN A 32 -11.77 -29.61 18.71
C ASN A 32 -10.37 -28.98 18.52
N ALA A 33 -10.29 -27.72 18.11
CA ALA A 33 -9.06 -26.94 18.06
C ALA A 33 -8.48 -26.76 19.47
N ILE A 34 -9.31 -26.37 20.45
CA ILE A 34 -8.94 -26.29 21.87
C ILE A 34 -8.48 -27.67 22.40
N GLN A 35 -9.13 -28.77 22.01
CA GLN A 35 -8.72 -30.12 22.40
C GLN A 35 -7.38 -30.54 21.78
N LYS A 36 -7.04 -30.05 20.59
CA LYS A 36 -5.73 -30.29 19.95
C LYS A 36 -4.63 -29.36 20.47
N GLU A 37 -4.98 -28.12 20.83
CA GLU A 37 -4.06 -27.07 21.23
C GLU A 37 -4.67 -26.23 22.36
N THR A 38 -4.24 -26.47 23.60
CA THR A 38 -4.60 -25.60 24.74
C THR A 38 -3.52 -24.54 24.91
N LEU A 39 -3.87 -23.26 24.67
CA LEU A 39 -3.00 -22.16 25.04
C LEU A 39 -2.95 -22.08 26.56
N PRO A 40 -1.81 -21.70 27.16
CA PRO A 40 -1.70 -21.59 28.61
C PRO A 40 -2.69 -20.54 29.12
N VAL A 41 -3.55 -20.94 30.06
CA VAL A 41 -4.40 -20.00 30.77
C VAL A 41 -3.56 -19.31 31.82
N THR A 42 -3.32 -18.00 31.64
CA THR A 42 -2.73 -17.15 32.67
C THR A 42 -3.83 -16.48 33.50
N TYR A 43 -3.61 -16.36 34.80
CA TYR A 43 -4.44 -15.57 35.72
C TYR A 43 -3.97 -14.11 35.82
N GLU A 44 -2.96 -13.73 35.03
CA GLU A 44 -2.41 -12.38 34.98
C GLU A 44 -3.39 -11.41 34.30
N SER A 45 -3.40 -10.18 34.80
CA SER A 45 -4.12 -9.05 34.22
C SER A 45 -3.23 -7.81 34.16
N ALA A 46 -3.67 -6.81 33.38
CA ALA A 46 -3.03 -5.49 33.33
C ALA A 46 -2.87 -4.82 34.71
N GLU A 47 -3.66 -5.21 35.71
CA GLU A 47 -3.55 -4.66 37.06
C GLU A 47 -2.60 -5.44 37.97
N THR A 48 -2.20 -6.65 37.57
CA THR A 48 -1.35 -7.53 38.39
C THR A 48 0.10 -7.58 37.93
N VAL A 49 0.37 -7.11 36.71
CA VAL A 49 1.69 -7.16 36.06
C VAL A 49 2.15 -5.76 35.68
N SER A 50 3.44 -5.51 35.82
CA SER A 50 4.04 -4.21 35.58
C SER A 50 4.55 -4.09 34.16
N PHE A 51 4.28 -2.96 33.53
CA PHE A 51 4.72 -2.63 32.18
C PHE A 51 5.86 -1.63 32.27
N PHE A 52 6.98 -1.96 31.65
CA PHE A 52 8.17 -1.12 31.72
C PHE A 52 8.86 -0.97 30.36
N SER A 53 9.59 0.13 30.23
CA SER A 53 10.39 0.47 29.05
C SER A 53 11.77 0.98 29.46
N LEU A 54 12.68 1.01 28.48
CA LEU A 54 14.01 1.60 28.65
C LEU A 54 14.05 2.98 27.99
N GLY A 55 14.25 4.01 28.80
CA GLY A 55 14.46 5.38 28.37
C GLY A 55 15.89 5.64 27.92
N ASP A 56 16.14 6.85 27.43
CA ASP A 56 17.51 7.29 27.13
C ASP A 56 18.29 7.53 28.41
N PHE A 57 19.60 7.31 28.35
CA PHE A 57 20.52 7.65 29.42
C PHE A 57 21.06 9.07 29.25
N GLU A 58 21.16 9.78 30.37
CA GLU A 58 21.72 11.13 30.46
C GLU A 58 23.24 11.05 30.70
N ILE A 59 23.98 12.10 30.29
CA ILE A 59 25.44 12.18 30.44
C ILE A 59 25.79 13.46 31.17
N THR A 60 26.71 13.36 32.12
CA THR A 60 27.30 14.48 32.87
C THR A 60 28.82 14.34 32.94
N GLY A 61 29.54 15.46 33.00
CA GLY A 61 31.01 15.50 33.01
C GLY A 61 31.62 16.16 31.75
N THR A 62 32.96 16.26 31.73
CA THR A 62 33.72 16.90 30.64
C THR A 62 34.07 15.96 29.48
N GLU A 63 34.03 14.64 29.72
CA GLU A 63 34.35 13.59 28.73
C GLU A 63 33.19 12.60 28.60
N SER A 64 33.00 12.00 27.43
CA SER A 64 31.98 10.95 27.21
C SER A 64 32.35 10.06 26.04
N ASP A 65 31.94 8.79 26.10
CA ASP A 65 32.05 7.84 24.99
C ASP A 65 30.65 7.42 24.49
N PRO A 66 30.15 8.02 23.39
CA PRO A 66 28.86 7.68 22.81
C PRO A 66 28.73 6.21 22.39
N LYS A 67 29.84 5.57 21.98
CA LYS A 67 29.84 4.17 21.53
C LYS A 67 29.59 3.22 22.70
N THR A 68 30.28 3.44 23.81
CA THR A 68 30.04 2.71 25.07
C THR A 68 28.57 2.86 25.50
N LEU A 69 28.01 4.06 25.47
CA LEU A 69 26.62 4.30 25.89
C LEU A 69 25.59 3.60 25.01
N GLN A 70 25.80 3.63 23.69
CA GLN A 70 24.95 2.91 22.75
C GLN A 70 24.99 1.40 23.03
N LEU A 71 26.19 0.83 23.19
CA LEU A 71 26.35 -0.59 23.51
C LEU A 71 25.69 -0.97 24.84
N LEU A 72 25.84 -0.15 25.89
CA LEU A 72 25.17 -0.39 27.18
C LEU A 72 23.66 -0.36 27.04
N SER A 73 23.11 0.61 26.30
CA SER A 73 21.67 0.68 26.04
C SER A 73 21.16 -0.55 25.30
N ASP A 74 21.89 -1.05 24.29
CA ASP A 74 21.49 -2.24 23.53
C ASP A 74 21.62 -3.54 24.34
N LEU A 75 22.68 -3.67 25.15
CA LEU A 75 22.87 -4.81 26.05
C LEU A 75 21.78 -4.86 27.14
N ILE A 76 21.48 -3.74 27.78
CA ILE A 76 20.43 -3.68 28.81
C ILE A 76 19.06 -3.99 28.21
N ASP A 77 18.77 -3.45 27.02
CA ASP A 77 17.56 -3.79 26.27
C ASP A 77 17.47 -5.30 26.02
N PHE A 78 18.54 -5.91 25.49
CA PHE A 78 18.61 -7.36 25.26
C PHE A 78 18.36 -8.19 26.53
N GLU A 79 18.90 -7.79 27.69
CA GLU A 79 18.66 -8.49 28.95
C GLU A 79 17.23 -8.26 29.48
N PHE A 80 16.65 -7.08 29.29
CA PHE A 80 15.26 -6.80 29.64
C PHE A 80 14.25 -7.62 28.83
N GLN A 81 14.59 -7.99 27.58
CA GLN A 81 13.74 -8.88 26.77
C GLN A 81 13.55 -10.28 27.38
N LYS A 82 14.43 -10.69 28.29
CA LYS A 82 14.41 -12.01 28.94
C LYS A 82 13.58 -12.06 30.22
N VAL A 83 13.05 -10.91 30.68
CA VAL A 83 12.37 -10.77 31.96
C VAL A 83 11.00 -11.47 31.95
N THR A 84 10.66 -12.12 33.06
CA THR A 84 9.37 -12.80 33.28
C THR A 84 8.61 -12.15 34.44
N GLY A 85 7.33 -12.47 34.63
CA GLY A 85 6.51 -11.88 35.70
C GLY A 85 6.23 -10.37 35.55
N GLY A 86 6.68 -9.77 34.45
CA GLY A 86 6.55 -8.37 34.04
C GLY A 86 6.49 -8.28 32.51
N VAL A 87 6.05 -7.14 31.96
CA VAL A 87 5.99 -6.91 30.51
C VAL A 87 6.97 -5.81 30.12
N TYR A 88 8.09 -6.21 29.52
CA TYR A 88 9.00 -5.27 28.88
C TYR A 88 8.49 -4.91 27.49
N LEU A 89 8.25 -3.63 27.23
CA LEU A 89 7.72 -3.18 25.95
C LEU A 89 8.81 -2.82 24.93
N GLY A 90 10.06 -2.65 25.37
CA GLY A 90 11.20 -2.21 24.56
C GLY A 90 11.68 -0.80 24.91
N LYS A 91 12.53 -0.24 24.05
CA LYS A 91 13.04 1.12 24.20
C LYS A 91 11.97 2.16 23.92
N GLU A 92 11.85 3.16 24.80
CA GLU A 92 10.81 4.20 24.78
C GLU A 92 10.67 4.91 23.42
N LYS A 93 11.80 5.20 22.76
CA LYS A 93 11.85 5.82 21.42
C LYS A 93 11.21 4.98 20.31
N SER A 94 11.21 3.66 20.45
CA SER A 94 10.72 2.71 19.46
C SER A 94 9.26 2.28 19.67
N LEU A 95 8.66 2.65 20.81
CA LEU A 95 7.31 2.23 21.16
C LEU A 95 6.25 2.96 20.32
N SER A 96 5.20 2.22 19.97
CA SER A 96 3.94 2.79 19.48
C SER A 96 3.29 3.65 20.57
N ASP A 97 2.41 4.58 20.18
CA ASP A 97 1.72 5.44 21.16
C ASP A 97 0.87 4.62 22.15
N ALA A 98 0.27 3.53 21.69
CA ALA A 98 -0.46 2.60 22.56
C ALA A 98 0.45 1.93 23.60
N LYS A 99 1.65 1.48 23.19
CA LYS A 99 2.65 0.92 24.12
C LYS A 99 3.16 1.97 25.10
N LYS A 100 3.44 3.20 24.66
CA LYS A 100 3.86 4.32 25.55
C LYS A 100 2.80 4.63 26.61
N GLN A 101 1.53 4.69 26.23
CA GLN A 101 0.42 4.90 27.16
C GLN A 101 0.27 3.76 28.17
N ARG A 102 0.77 2.56 27.82
CA ARG A 102 0.72 1.38 28.69
C ARG A 102 1.89 1.29 29.66
N VAL A 103 3.01 1.97 29.41
CA VAL A 103 4.18 1.97 30.29
C VAL A 103 3.81 2.52 31.67
N ASN A 104 4.10 1.75 32.72
CA ASN A 104 4.00 2.21 34.10
C ASN A 104 5.33 2.84 34.56
N PHE A 105 6.44 2.19 34.17
CA PHE A 105 7.77 2.54 34.64
C PHE A 105 8.77 2.69 33.48
N VAL A 106 9.53 3.78 33.48
CA VAL A 106 10.64 3.98 32.53
C VAL A 106 11.96 3.92 33.28
N PHE A 107 12.78 2.92 32.97
CA PHE A 107 14.14 2.82 33.46
C PHE A 107 15.06 3.76 32.67
N THR A 108 15.86 4.55 33.38
CA THR A 108 16.84 5.48 32.81
C THR A 108 17.99 5.63 33.80
N GLY A 109 18.90 6.57 33.58
CA GLY A 109 19.98 6.86 34.49
C GLY A 109 20.90 7.93 33.97
N VAL A 110 21.80 8.39 34.83
CA VAL A 110 22.83 9.37 34.50
C VAL A 110 24.18 8.69 34.55
N PHE A 111 24.97 8.87 33.51
CA PHE A 111 26.38 8.51 33.51
C PHE A 111 27.22 9.74 33.85
N GLU A 112 28.10 9.60 34.84
CA GLU A 112 29.15 10.56 35.15
C GLU A 112 30.51 9.92 34.85
N TRP A 113 31.23 10.46 33.87
CA TRP A 113 32.58 10.01 33.51
C TRP A 113 33.60 10.64 34.45
N LYS A 114 34.36 9.80 35.15
CA LYS A 114 35.40 10.20 36.12
C LYS A 114 36.76 9.73 35.65
N GLU A 115 37.82 10.36 36.15
CA GLU A 115 39.21 10.06 35.77
C GLU A 115 39.58 8.57 35.87
N LYS A 116 39.00 7.83 36.83
CA LYS A 116 39.32 6.42 37.10
C LYS A 116 38.20 5.43 36.75
N GLY A 117 37.08 5.88 36.18
CA GLY A 117 35.95 5.00 35.94
C GLY A 117 34.64 5.71 35.62
N ILE A 118 33.55 4.94 35.64
CA ILE A 118 32.21 5.42 35.30
C ILE A 118 31.33 5.28 36.53
N GLU A 119 30.64 6.36 36.91
CA GLU A 119 29.59 6.30 37.91
C GLU A 119 28.21 6.36 37.24
N PHE A 120 27.36 5.40 37.55
CA PHE A 120 26.00 5.33 37.04
C PHE A 120 25.00 5.61 38.16
N PHE A 121 24.10 6.57 37.94
CA PHE A 121 22.99 6.89 38.83
C PHE A 121 21.70 6.31 38.24
N PRO A 122 21.17 5.18 38.76
CA PRO A 122 19.94 4.60 38.27
C PRO A 122 18.77 5.54 38.53
N LYS A 123 17.90 5.68 37.53
CA LYS A 123 16.67 6.46 37.64
C LYS A 123 15.48 5.60 37.22
N LEU A 124 14.38 5.76 37.95
CA LEU A 124 13.12 5.12 37.65
C LEU A 124 12.03 6.19 37.62
N LYS A 125 11.41 6.36 36.46
CA LYS A 125 10.28 7.27 36.29
C LYS A 125 8.98 6.49 36.42
N ASP A 126 8.16 6.87 37.39
CA ASP A 126 6.78 6.41 37.53
C ASP A 126 5.87 7.35 36.74
N ILE A 127 5.21 6.82 35.71
CA ILE A 127 4.37 7.58 34.79
C ILE A 127 3.07 8.02 35.46
N GLU A 128 2.48 7.18 36.32
CA GLU A 128 1.21 7.45 36.98
C GLU A 128 1.38 8.56 38.04
N GLN A 129 2.43 8.47 38.85
CA GLN A 129 2.71 9.44 39.91
C GLN A 129 3.44 10.70 39.42
N LYS A 130 3.94 10.69 38.18
CA LYS A 130 4.80 11.73 37.61
C LYS A 130 6.02 12.03 38.49
N SER A 131 6.55 11.00 39.14
CA SER A 131 7.71 11.09 40.03
C SER A 131 8.91 10.36 39.45
N THR A 132 10.10 10.84 39.78
CA THR A 132 11.36 10.17 39.45
C THR A 132 12.07 9.79 40.74
N TYR A 133 12.44 8.51 40.83
CA TYR A 133 13.21 7.94 41.92
C TYR A 133 14.64 7.74 41.46
N THR A 134 15.60 7.96 42.36
CA THR A 134 17.02 7.75 42.10
C THR A 134 17.55 6.75 43.11
N GLY A 135 18.22 5.73 42.62
CA GLY A 135 18.83 4.70 43.46
C GLY A 135 20.26 5.06 43.87
N GLN A 136 20.91 4.14 44.59
CA GLN A 136 22.33 4.26 44.90
C GLN A 136 23.16 4.22 43.62
N SER A 137 24.17 5.08 43.55
CA SER A 137 25.09 5.09 42.42
C SER A 137 25.99 3.86 42.44
N VAL A 138 26.38 3.43 41.25
CA VAL A 138 27.31 2.32 41.04
C VAL A 138 28.54 2.85 40.34
N PHE A 139 29.67 2.82 41.03
CA PHE A 139 30.97 3.18 40.47
C PHE A 139 31.71 1.92 40.03
N LEU A 140 32.24 1.94 38.80
CA LEU A 140 33.07 0.87 38.26
C LEU A 140 34.35 1.45 37.63
N PRO A 141 35.53 0.91 37.97
CA PRO A 141 36.78 1.27 37.32
C PRO A 141 36.75 0.93 35.81
N TYR A 142 37.55 1.63 35.00
CA TYR A 142 37.60 1.36 33.56
C TYR A 142 38.06 -0.06 33.24
N GLU A 143 38.95 -0.63 34.05
CA GLU A 143 39.43 -2.01 33.92
C GLU A 143 38.30 -3.04 34.09
N GLU A 144 37.20 -2.65 34.73
CA GLU A 144 36.01 -3.48 34.96
C GLU A 144 34.81 -3.07 34.11
N ARG A 145 35.01 -2.22 33.08
CA ARG A 145 33.92 -1.73 32.20
C ARG A 145 33.06 -2.86 31.62
N GLY A 146 33.65 -4.03 31.45
CA GLY A 146 32.98 -5.27 31.11
C GLY A 146 31.79 -5.66 31.99
N LYS A 147 31.92 -5.46 33.30
CA LYS A 147 30.91 -5.82 34.32
C LYS A 147 29.77 -4.79 34.42
N LEU A 148 29.90 -3.66 33.71
CA LEU A 148 29.01 -2.51 33.81
C LEU A 148 27.56 -2.85 33.46
N VAL A 149 27.31 -3.77 32.52
CA VAL A 149 25.94 -4.20 32.21
C VAL A 149 25.30 -4.93 33.39
N SER A 150 25.98 -5.91 34.00
CA SER A 150 25.45 -6.63 35.16
C SER A 150 25.20 -5.66 36.32
N ALA A 151 26.14 -4.74 36.57
CA ALA A 151 26.03 -3.78 37.67
C ALA A 151 24.91 -2.76 37.45
N ILE A 152 24.76 -2.22 36.23
CA ILE A 152 23.67 -1.30 35.87
C ILE A 152 22.33 -2.03 35.90
N TYR A 153 22.25 -3.23 35.32
CA TYR A 153 21.04 -4.05 35.34
C TYR A 153 20.60 -4.29 36.79
N LYS A 154 21.50 -4.79 37.65
CA LYS A 154 21.27 -4.98 39.09
C LYS A 154 20.77 -3.69 39.74
N SER A 155 21.44 -2.57 39.47
CA SER A 155 21.11 -1.25 40.02
C SER A 155 19.71 -0.78 39.63
N LEU A 156 19.33 -0.93 38.35
CA LEU A 156 18.01 -0.57 37.83
C LEU A 156 16.92 -1.48 38.42
N THR A 157 17.11 -2.80 38.42
CA THR A 157 16.13 -3.73 38.96
C THR A 157 15.96 -3.56 40.47
N HIS A 158 17.07 -3.35 41.19
CA HIS A 158 17.07 -3.07 42.61
C HIS A 158 16.33 -1.77 42.95
N LEU A 159 16.45 -0.73 42.13
CA LEU A 159 15.69 0.52 42.32
C LEU A 159 14.18 0.28 42.26
N LEU A 160 13.71 -0.60 41.37
CA LEU A 160 12.29 -0.98 41.35
C LEU A 160 11.91 -1.74 42.63
N ASP A 161 12.73 -2.68 43.06
CA ASP A 161 12.45 -3.56 44.20
C ASP A 161 12.50 -2.82 45.55
N GLU A 162 13.48 -1.95 45.78
CA GLU A 162 13.67 -1.27 47.08
C GLU A 162 12.75 -0.09 47.33
N THR A 163 12.15 0.48 46.29
CA THR A 163 11.26 1.62 46.48
C THR A 163 10.00 1.13 47.18
N ILE A 164 9.96 1.17 48.53
CA ILE A 164 8.92 0.62 49.41
C ILE A 164 7.51 1.04 48.96
N ARG A 165 7.38 2.26 48.43
CA ARG A 165 6.11 2.76 47.87
C ARG A 165 5.72 2.03 46.57
N LEU A 166 6.66 1.75 45.69
CA LEU A 166 6.45 1.04 44.43
C LEU A 166 6.18 -0.44 44.66
N HIS A 167 6.89 -1.10 45.59
CA HIS A 167 6.61 -2.50 45.94
C HIS A 167 5.16 -2.74 46.40
N ARG A 168 4.50 -1.71 46.96
CA ARG A 168 3.06 -1.75 47.29
C ARG A 168 2.13 -1.59 46.08
N LEU A 169 2.61 -0.99 45.00
CA LEU A 169 1.88 -0.81 43.74
C LEU A 169 2.03 -2.03 42.83
N LEU A 170 3.20 -2.68 42.88
CA LEU A 170 3.50 -3.91 42.14
C LEU A 170 2.76 -5.09 42.81
N LYS A 171 1.63 -5.53 42.26
CA LYS A 171 0.93 -6.72 42.80
C LYS A 171 1.75 -8.01 42.61
N ARG A 172 2.57 -8.08 41.56
CA ARG A 172 3.58 -9.12 41.32
C ARG A 172 4.87 -8.46 40.82
N SER A 173 6.00 -8.80 41.45
CA SER A 173 7.32 -8.30 41.04
C SER A 173 7.81 -9.04 39.80
N PRO A 174 8.47 -8.35 38.85
CA PRO A 174 9.15 -9.01 37.75
C PRO A 174 10.23 -9.97 38.27
N GLU A 175 10.36 -11.11 37.60
CA GLU A 175 11.39 -12.09 37.83
C GLU A 175 12.58 -11.74 36.92
N TRP A 176 13.57 -11.10 37.54
CA TRP A 176 14.82 -10.73 36.88
C TRP A 176 15.77 -11.91 36.82
N LYS A 177 16.35 -12.16 35.64
CA LYS A 177 17.50 -13.05 35.51
C LYS A 177 18.74 -12.20 35.41
N ILE A 178 19.32 -11.91 36.58
CA ILE A 178 20.54 -11.12 36.64
C ILE A 178 21.65 -11.88 35.89
N PRO A 179 22.21 -11.29 34.84
CA PRO A 179 23.25 -11.92 34.06
C PRO A 179 24.58 -11.96 34.85
N SER A 180 25.35 -13.05 34.70
CA SER A 180 26.62 -13.20 35.43
C SER A 180 27.60 -12.12 35.01
N GLU A 181 28.41 -11.63 35.95
CA GLU A 181 29.50 -10.71 35.61
C GLU A 181 30.54 -11.36 34.67
N GLU A 182 30.60 -12.69 34.67
CA GLU A 182 31.44 -13.49 33.77
C GLU A 182 30.81 -13.70 32.39
N ASP A 183 29.50 -13.47 32.23
CA ASP A 183 28.79 -13.58 30.94
C ASP A 183 29.00 -12.35 30.05
N PHE A 184 29.52 -11.26 30.64
CA PHE A 184 29.85 -10.02 29.94
C PHE A 184 31.34 -9.91 29.62
N LEU A 185 31.62 -9.03 28.67
CA LEU A 185 32.91 -8.85 28.02
C LEU A 185 33.98 -8.40 29.00
N SER A 186 35.26 -8.74 28.80
CA SER A 186 36.35 -8.00 29.44
C SER A 186 36.37 -6.54 28.95
N GLU A 187 37.10 -5.63 29.62
CA GLU A 187 37.27 -4.24 29.15
C GLU A 187 37.70 -4.19 27.67
N SER A 188 38.69 -5.00 27.30
CA SER A 188 39.22 -5.01 25.94
C SER A 188 38.18 -5.47 24.92
N GLU A 189 37.39 -6.49 25.25
CA GLU A 189 36.34 -7.03 24.39
C GLU A 189 35.15 -6.08 24.31
N PHE A 190 34.81 -5.41 25.42
CA PHE A 190 33.76 -4.42 25.51
C PHE A 190 34.07 -3.23 24.59
N VAL A 191 35.27 -2.67 24.69
CA VAL A 191 35.70 -1.55 23.85
C VAL A 191 35.68 -1.95 22.37
N ARG A 192 36.14 -3.16 22.04
CA ARG A 192 36.09 -3.68 20.67
C ARG A 192 34.65 -3.87 20.17
N LEU A 193 33.74 -4.37 20.99
CA LEU A 193 32.32 -4.52 20.62
C LEU A 193 31.62 -3.16 20.48
N SER A 194 32.00 -2.16 21.28
CA SER A 194 31.42 -0.80 21.19
C SER A 194 31.64 -0.15 19.83
N GLY A 195 32.62 -0.63 19.06
CA GLY A 195 32.82 -0.24 17.67
C GLY A 195 31.69 -0.66 16.72
N TYR A 196 30.80 -1.57 17.13
CA TYR A 196 29.66 -2.01 16.34
C TYR A 196 28.58 -0.92 16.27
N ASP A 197 28.25 -0.49 15.06
CA ASP A 197 27.14 0.41 14.78
C ASP A 197 26.16 -0.28 13.82
N PRO A 198 24.87 -0.43 14.18
CA PRO A 198 23.84 -0.99 13.31
C PRO A 198 23.70 -0.29 11.94
N LYS A 199 24.19 0.95 11.80
CA LYS A 199 24.16 1.74 10.57
C LYS A 199 25.29 1.42 9.58
N LEU A 200 26.28 0.63 9.98
CA LEU A 200 27.35 0.17 9.08
C LEU A 200 26.79 -0.66 7.92
N SER A 201 27.51 -0.69 6.79
CA SER A 201 27.17 -1.59 5.69
C SER A 201 27.32 -3.06 6.10
N LEU A 202 26.65 -3.97 5.38
CA LEU A 202 26.68 -5.41 5.70
C LEU A 202 28.12 -5.97 5.69
N ASP A 203 28.97 -5.49 4.79
CA ASP A 203 30.36 -5.92 4.69
C ASP A 203 31.20 -5.40 5.86
N GLU A 204 31.01 -4.14 6.27
CA GLU A 204 31.67 -3.56 7.44
C GLU A 204 31.26 -4.28 8.72
N LYS A 205 29.96 -4.55 8.91
CA LYS A 205 29.43 -5.35 10.03
C LYS A 205 30.10 -6.73 10.07
N ASN A 206 30.13 -7.44 8.94
CA ASN A 206 30.73 -8.77 8.84
C ASN A 206 32.23 -8.76 9.12
N SER A 207 32.95 -7.75 8.61
CA SER A 207 34.39 -7.61 8.82
C SER A 207 34.71 -7.39 10.30
N LEU A 208 34.00 -6.47 10.95
CA LEU A 208 34.16 -6.21 12.38
C LEU A 208 33.89 -7.46 13.22
N LEU A 209 32.75 -8.12 13.01
CA LEU A 209 32.32 -9.27 13.81
C LEU A 209 33.20 -10.51 13.64
N LYS A 210 33.89 -10.66 12.51
CA LYS A 210 34.90 -11.72 12.31
C LYS A 210 36.11 -11.53 13.22
N THR A 211 36.43 -10.29 13.60
CA THR A 211 37.53 -10.02 14.52
C THR A 211 37.17 -10.33 15.97
N LEU A 212 35.88 -10.38 16.31
CA LEU A 212 35.39 -10.57 17.68
C LEU A 212 35.12 -12.06 17.94
N ASP A 213 35.85 -12.65 18.89
CA ASP A 213 35.66 -14.04 19.31
C ASP A 213 35.76 -14.15 20.84
N PHE A 214 34.60 -14.17 21.48
CA PHE A 214 34.46 -14.27 22.94
C PHE A 214 33.05 -14.79 23.31
N PRO A 215 32.88 -15.42 24.49
CA PRO A 215 31.70 -16.21 24.84
C PRO A 215 30.49 -15.36 25.30
N SER A 216 30.20 -14.25 24.63
CA SER A 216 29.03 -13.42 24.94
C SER A 216 27.80 -13.84 24.14
N GLU A 217 26.70 -14.15 24.83
CA GLU A 217 25.42 -14.45 24.17
C GLU A 217 24.99 -13.30 23.25
N TYR A 218 25.14 -12.06 23.71
CA TYR A 218 24.78 -10.87 22.94
C TYR A 218 25.59 -10.72 21.65
N LEU A 219 26.90 -11.01 21.68
CA LEU A 219 27.71 -11.05 20.44
C LEU A 219 27.17 -12.08 19.47
N GLN A 220 26.85 -13.29 19.96
CA GLN A 220 26.29 -14.34 19.12
C GLN A 220 24.91 -13.94 18.57
N PHE A 221 24.08 -13.28 19.39
CA PHE A 221 22.81 -12.72 18.97
C PHE A 221 22.96 -11.68 17.85
N ILE A 222 23.96 -10.79 17.91
CA ILE A 222 24.26 -9.85 16.81
C ILE A 222 24.68 -10.60 15.55
N LYS A 223 25.61 -11.57 15.67
CA LYS A 223 26.07 -12.40 14.54
C LYS A 223 24.91 -13.13 13.86
N ILE A 224 23.99 -13.68 14.66
CA ILE A 224 22.77 -14.33 14.18
C ILE A 224 21.86 -13.31 13.50
N SER A 225 21.59 -12.16 14.13
CA SER A 225 20.71 -11.12 13.59
C SER A 225 21.18 -10.64 12.21
N ILE A 226 22.48 -10.43 12.03
CA ILE A 226 23.04 -10.07 10.71
C ILE A 226 22.95 -11.21 9.71
N SER A 227 23.11 -12.45 10.16
CA SER A 227 22.91 -13.61 9.29
C SER A 227 21.45 -13.74 8.85
N LEU A 228 20.49 -13.32 9.69
CA LEU A 228 19.08 -13.21 9.35
C LEU A 228 18.80 -12.06 8.36
N GLU A 229 19.55 -10.95 8.41
CA GLU A 229 19.46 -9.84 7.45
C GLU A 229 19.73 -10.27 6.00
N LYS A 230 20.50 -11.35 5.78
CA LYS A 230 20.75 -11.91 4.44
C LYS A 230 19.47 -12.40 3.76
N ARG A 231 18.44 -12.77 4.52
CA ARG A 231 17.11 -13.16 4.03
C ARG A 231 17.13 -14.28 2.97
N THR A 232 18.00 -15.28 3.13
CA THR A 232 18.06 -16.48 2.27
C THR A 232 17.59 -17.73 2.99
N GLU A 233 16.92 -18.63 2.28
CA GLU A 233 16.38 -19.87 2.87
C GLU A 233 17.46 -20.80 3.44
N GLU A 234 18.58 -20.94 2.74
CA GLU A 234 19.70 -21.77 3.19
C GLU A 234 20.28 -21.25 4.51
N SER A 235 20.43 -19.92 4.62
CA SER A 235 20.84 -19.25 5.85
C SER A 235 19.88 -19.55 7.00
N PHE A 236 18.56 -19.42 6.79
CA PHE A 236 17.58 -19.65 7.85
C PHE A 236 17.56 -21.08 8.39
N LYS A 237 17.67 -22.08 7.51
CA LYS A 237 17.74 -23.49 7.96
C LYS A 237 19.00 -23.75 8.78
N GLU A 238 20.14 -23.24 8.34
CA GLU A 238 21.41 -23.39 9.05
C GLU A 238 21.37 -22.68 10.41
N ILE A 239 20.90 -21.43 10.44
CA ILE A 239 20.74 -20.65 11.67
C ILE A 239 19.83 -21.39 12.65
N TRP A 240 18.65 -21.84 12.21
CA TRP A 240 17.73 -22.55 13.09
C TRP A 240 18.30 -23.86 13.62
N ARG A 241 19.03 -24.62 12.78
CA ARG A 241 19.73 -25.84 13.21
C ARG A 241 20.75 -25.55 14.31
N ASN A 242 21.45 -24.42 14.23
CA ASN A 242 22.47 -24.03 15.20
C ASN A 242 21.87 -23.45 16.50
N VAL A 243 20.68 -22.85 16.42
CA VAL A 243 20.04 -22.13 17.55
C VAL A 243 18.98 -22.96 18.27
N GLY A 244 18.05 -23.59 17.54
CA GLY A 244 16.81 -24.15 18.11
C GLY A 244 17.04 -25.22 19.19
N GLY A 245 18.02 -26.10 18.99
CA GLY A 245 18.36 -27.17 19.95
C GLY A 245 19.47 -26.81 20.95
N ASN A 246 20.11 -25.65 20.82
CA ASN A 246 21.32 -25.33 21.55
C ASN A 246 20.99 -24.74 22.94
N SER A 247 21.49 -25.38 24.00
CA SER A 247 21.28 -24.95 25.40
C SER A 247 22.00 -23.66 25.75
N ASN A 248 22.98 -23.24 24.97
CA ASN A 248 23.78 -22.04 25.23
C ASN A 248 23.04 -20.73 24.88
N PHE A 249 21.94 -20.83 24.14
CA PHE A 249 21.10 -19.67 23.83
C PHE A 249 19.90 -19.59 24.77
N SER A 250 19.62 -18.39 25.25
CA SER A 250 18.41 -18.11 26.01
C SER A 250 17.17 -18.41 25.17
N THR A 251 16.09 -18.70 25.88
CA THR A 251 14.76 -18.88 25.29
C THR A 251 14.32 -17.67 24.47
N TYR A 252 14.73 -16.45 24.86
CA TYR A 252 14.47 -15.24 24.08
C TYR A 252 15.20 -15.26 22.74
N THR A 253 16.49 -15.61 22.71
CA THR A 253 17.26 -15.71 21.46
C THR A 253 16.62 -16.72 20.49
N LYS A 254 16.20 -17.88 20.98
CA LYS A 254 15.49 -18.89 20.17
C LYS A 254 14.14 -18.37 19.64
N PHE A 255 13.37 -17.73 20.51
CA PHE A 255 12.11 -17.08 20.14
C PHE A 255 12.32 -16.05 19.03
N TYR A 256 13.29 -15.15 19.17
CA TYR A 256 13.57 -14.09 18.21
C TYR A 256 13.92 -14.65 16.83
N VAL A 257 14.78 -15.66 16.77
CA VAL A 257 15.16 -16.34 15.53
C VAL A 257 13.94 -16.99 14.88
N ALA A 258 13.16 -17.76 15.64
CA ALA A 258 11.96 -18.42 15.11
C ALA A 258 10.93 -17.42 14.60
N LYS A 259 10.64 -16.34 15.35
CA LYS A 259 9.69 -15.28 14.94
C LYS A 259 10.16 -14.57 13.68
N THR A 260 11.43 -14.21 13.60
CA THR A 260 12.00 -13.54 12.41
C THR A 260 11.92 -14.42 11.16
N ILE A 261 12.24 -15.71 11.27
CA ILE A 261 12.12 -16.66 10.14
C ILE A 261 10.65 -16.83 9.74
N ALA A 262 9.72 -16.89 10.70
CA ALA A 262 8.29 -16.98 10.42
C ALA A 262 7.78 -15.75 9.66
N GLU A 263 8.14 -14.53 10.10
CA GLU A 263 7.75 -13.28 9.44
C GLU A 263 8.30 -13.19 8.01
N PHE A 264 9.52 -13.69 7.78
CA PHE A 264 10.08 -13.79 6.43
C PHE A 264 9.24 -14.70 5.52
N TYR A 265 8.92 -15.91 5.98
CA TYR A 265 8.12 -16.85 5.19
C TYR A 265 6.67 -16.36 5.01
N PHE A 266 6.13 -15.63 5.97
CA PHE A 266 4.82 -14.98 5.84
C PHE A 266 4.82 -13.97 4.69
N ALA A 267 5.85 -13.11 4.62
CA ALA A 267 6.02 -12.16 3.53
C ALA A 267 6.21 -12.83 2.16
N LYS A 268 6.78 -14.04 2.12
CA LYS A 268 6.91 -14.87 0.91
C LYS A 268 5.65 -15.67 0.57
N LYS A 269 4.60 -15.62 1.40
CA LYS A 269 3.37 -16.41 1.28
C LYS A 269 3.62 -17.92 1.37
N GLU A 270 4.68 -18.33 2.08
CA GLU A 270 4.99 -19.73 2.37
C GLU A 270 4.39 -20.13 3.72
N PHE A 271 3.08 -20.37 3.72
CA PHE A 271 2.30 -20.52 4.95
C PHE A 271 2.69 -21.76 5.78
N SER A 272 3.05 -22.87 5.14
CA SER A 272 3.49 -24.08 5.86
C SER A 272 4.72 -23.82 6.74
N LYS A 273 5.76 -23.19 6.18
CA LYS A 273 6.98 -22.82 6.94
C LYS A 273 6.67 -21.74 7.98
N THR A 274 5.81 -20.78 7.64
CA THR A 274 5.38 -19.76 8.61
C THR A 274 4.74 -20.40 9.85
N ILE A 275 3.84 -21.38 9.67
CA ILE A 275 3.21 -22.12 10.76
C ILE A 275 4.24 -22.87 11.59
N GLU A 276 5.20 -23.56 10.95
CA GLU A 276 6.28 -24.27 11.62
C GLU A 276 7.08 -23.36 12.56
N TYR A 277 7.63 -22.27 12.03
CA TYR A 277 8.49 -21.37 12.80
C TYR A 277 7.72 -20.50 13.80
N ALA A 278 6.51 -20.06 13.48
CA ALA A 278 5.68 -19.33 14.45
C ALA A 278 5.24 -20.25 15.61
N THR A 279 5.02 -21.54 15.35
CA THR A 279 4.76 -22.53 16.41
C THR A 279 5.99 -22.74 17.28
N ALA A 280 7.19 -22.78 16.70
CA ALA A 280 8.43 -22.84 17.47
C ALA A 280 8.59 -21.59 18.35
N ALA A 281 8.39 -20.38 17.81
CA ALA A 281 8.43 -19.14 18.58
C ALA A 281 7.41 -19.14 19.74
N LYS A 282 6.18 -19.59 19.47
CA LYS A 282 5.12 -19.74 20.48
C LYS A 282 5.61 -20.62 21.64
N LYS A 283 6.17 -21.81 21.33
CA LYS A 283 6.66 -22.77 22.33
C LYS A 283 7.79 -22.20 23.19
N GLU A 284 8.72 -21.44 22.62
CA GLU A 284 9.78 -20.80 23.41
C GLU A 284 9.20 -19.84 24.46
N ARG A 285 8.21 -19.01 24.10
CA ARG A 285 7.54 -18.12 25.09
C ARG A 285 6.76 -18.89 26.16
N GLU A 286 6.18 -20.04 25.82
CA GLU A 286 5.51 -20.94 26.78
C GLU A 286 6.52 -21.57 27.75
N LEU A 287 7.66 -22.03 27.25
CA LEU A 287 8.77 -22.55 28.07
C LEU A 287 9.33 -21.49 29.02
N LEU A 288 9.40 -20.23 28.56
CA LEU A 288 9.78 -19.09 29.38
C LEU A 288 8.71 -18.73 30.43
N LYS A 289 7.49 -19.29 30.35
CA LYS A 289 6.32 -18.88 31.14
C LYS A 289 5.98 -17.40 30.97
N SER A 290 6.25 -16.85 29.79
CA SER A 290 6.07 -15.43 29.43
C SER A 290 4.92 -15.27 28.43
N VAL A 291 3.75 -15.83 28.74
CA VAL A 291 2.59 -15.86 27.83
C VAL A 291 1.75 -14.59 27.90
N PHE A 292 1.76 -13.89 29.04
CA PHE A 292 1.17 -12.55 29.16
C PHE A 292 2.16 -11.50 28.64
N HIS A 293 2.35 -11.46 27.31
CA HIS A 293 3.33 -10.58 26.69
C HIS A 293 2.90 -10.21 25.26
N THR A 294 3.24 -9.00 24.81
CA THR A 294 2.93 -8.53 23.44
C THR A 294 3.52 -9.46 22.38
N ASP A 295 4.76 -9.92 22.56
CA ASP A 295 5.40 -10.88 21.65
C ASP A 295 4.63 -12.19 21.50
N TYR A 296 4.06 -12.71 22.60
CA TYR A 296 3.26 -13.92 22.52
C TYR A 296 1.98 -13.65 21.71
N ALA A 297 1.32 -12.52 21.97
CA ALA A 297 0.14 -12.05 21.22
C ALA A 297 0.45 -11.88 19.71
N ASP A 298 1.57 -11.25 19.37
CA ASP A 298 2.03 -11.08 17.99
C ASP A 298 2.23 -12.42 17.30
N THR A 299 2.87 -13.39 17.98
CA THR A 299 3.16 -14.71 17.42
C THR A 299 1.89 -15.54 17.18
N ILE A 300 0.96 -15.56 18.13
CA ILE A 300 -0.32 -16.26 17.93
C ILE A 300 -1.20 -15.52 16.91
N SER A 301 -1.12 -14.19 16.83
CA SER A 301 -1.73 -13.42 15.75
C SER A 301 -1.17 -13.81 14.38
N LEU A 302 0.16 -13.92 14.25
CA LEU A 302 0.83 -14.37 13.03
C LEU A 302 0.37 -15.77 12.60
N LEU A 303 0.26 -16.72 13.53
CA LEU A 303 -0.33 -18.03 13.26
C LEU A 303 -1.76 -17.92 12.74
N GLY A 304 -2.62 -17.15 13.41
CA GLY A 304 -4.00 -16.92 12.99
C GLY A 304 -4.10 -16.32 11.60
N LYS A 305 -3.36 -15.24 11.32
CA LYS A 305 -3.30 -14.58 10.00
C LYS A 305 -2.86 -15.55 8.92
N THR A 306 -1.83 -16.35 9.20
CA THR A 306 -1.30 -17.35 8.27
C THR A 306 -2.34 -18.43 7.95
N LEU A 307 -3.01 -18.97 8.96
CA LEU A 307 -4.04 -19.99 8.79
C LEU A 307 -5.24 -19.47 7.99
N VAL A 308 -5.63 -18.20 8.19
CA VAL A 308 -6.67 -17.56 7.35
C VAL A 308 -6.24 -17.55 5.89
N LEU A 309 -5.02 -17.09 5.60
CA LEU A 309 -4.51 -16.99 4.22
C LEU A 309 -4.27 -18.37 3.58
N ASP A 310 -3.96 -19.39 4.38
CA ASP A 310 -3.86 -20.80 3.96
C ASP A 310 -5.23 -21.49 3.80
N GLY A 311 -6.33 -20.78 4.09
CA GLY A 311 -7.70 -21.28 3.96
C GLY A 311 -8.20 -22.13 5.13
N LYS A 312 -7.41 -22.31 6.19
CA LYS A 312 -7.76 -23.05 7.43
C LYS A 312 -8.49 -22.16 8.42
N LYS A 313 -9.66 -21.68 8.00
CA LYS A 313 -10.42 -20.63 8.69
C LYS A 313 -10.83 -21.02 10.11
N GLU A 314 -11.26 -22.25 10.33
CA GLU A 314 -11.75 -22.71 11.62
C GLU A 314 -10.63 -22.77 12.68
N GLU A 315 -9.43 -23.21 12.29
CA GLU A 315 -8.25 -23.21 13.17
C GLU A 315 -7.79 -21.77 13.48
N ALA A 316 -7.88 -20.89 12.49
CA ALA A 316 -7.48 -19.49 12.64
C ALA A 316 -8.30 -18.72 13.68
N VAL A 317 -9.60 -19.04 13.84
CA VAL A 317 -10.49 -18.36 14.81
C VAL A 317 -9.91 -18.41 16.20
N TYR A 318 -9.43 -19.59 16.59
CA TYR A 318 -8.89 -19.81 17.92
C TYR A 318 -7.70 -18.88 18.20
N TYR A 319 -6.77 -18.81 17.24
CA TYR A 319 -5.56 -17.99 17.34
C TYR A 319 -5.85 -16.49 17.34
N LEU A 320 -6.66 -16.00 16.38
CA LEU A 320 -7.00 -14.58 16.28
C LEU A 320 -7.86 -14.09 17.46
N THR A 321 -8.79 -14.92 17.96
CA THR A 321 -9.60 -14.59 19.14
C THR A 321 -8.74 -14.51 20.39
N SER A 322 -7.81 -15.46 20.55
CA SER A 322 -6.90 -15.50 21.69
C SER A 322 -5.93 -14.33 21.67
N ALA A 323 -5.38 -13.99 20.50
CA ALA A 323 -4.54 -12.80 20.29
C ALA A 323 -5.29 -11.52 20.66
N ARG A 324 -6.50 -11.34 20.12
CA ARG A 324 -7.36 -10.18 20.41
C ARG A 324 -7.61 -10.06 21.91
N LYS A 325 -8.02 -11.16 22.56
CA LYS A 325 -8.25 -11.17 24.01
C LYS A 325 -6.99 -10.80 24.79
N LEU A 326 -5.83 -11.30 24.38
CA LEU A 326 -4.57 -10.98 25.03
C LEU A 326 -4.21 -9.50 24.85
N TYR A 327 -4.37 -8.93 23.66
CA TYR A 327 -4.20 -7.48 23.46
C TYR A 327 -5.15 -6.65 24.33
N ASP A 328 -6.41 -7.06 24.46
CA ASP A 328 -7.39 -6.43 25.35
C ASP A 328 -6.91 -6.45 26.81
N THR A 329 -6.50 -7.62 27.31
CA THR A 329 -5.99 -7.75 28.68
C THR A 329 -4.67 -7.04 28.92
N LEU A 330 -3.86 -6.84 27.87
CA LEU A 330 -2.63 -6.04 27.92
C LEU A 330 -2.92 -4.53 27.82
N GLY A 331 -4.14 -4.12 27.48
CA GLY A 331 -4.48 -2.72 27.22
C GLY A 331 -3.88 -2.16 25.93
N LEU A 332 -3.67 -3.02 24.93
CA LEU A 332 -2.96 -2.70 23.68
C LEU A 332 -3.87 -2.80 22.44
N LEU A 333 -5.20 -2.64 22.58
CA LEU A 333 -6.12 -2.73 21.45
C LEU A 333 -5.86 -1.72 20.32
N GLN A 334 -5.23 -0.59 20.64
CA GLN A 334 -4.86 0.45 19.67
C GLN A 334 -3.43 0.28 19.13
N ASP A 335 -2.70 -0.75 19.55
CA ASP A 335 -1.38 -1.05 18.99
C ASP A 335 -1.51 -1.53 17.53
N PRO A 336 -0.60 -1.16 16.61
CA PRO A 336 -0.67 -1.58 15.21
C PRO A 336 -0.82 -3.10 15.02
N SER A 337 -0.13 -3.92 15.82
CA SER A 337 -0.26 -5.38 15.75
C SER A 337 -1.66 -5.85 16.14
N SER A 338 -2.28 -5.21 17.14
CA SER A 338 -3.65 -5.51 17.56
C SER A 338 -4.66 -5.07 16.52
N ILE A 339 -4.50 -3.88 15.93
CA ILE A 339 -5.39 -3.38 14.87
C ILE A 339 -5.39 -4.33 13.67
N GLU A 340 -4.21 -4.80 13.27
CA GLU A 340 -4.09 -5.77 12.19
C GLU A 340 -4.74 -7.11 12.56
N ASN A 341 -4.53 -7.60 13.79
CA ASN A 341 -5.20 -8.78 14.29
C ASN A 341 -6.73 -8.65 14.23
N SER A 342 -7.26 -7.52 14.71
CA SER A 342 -8.69 -7.19 14.68
C SER A 342 -9.23 -7.08 13.26
N TYR A 343 -8.44 -6.58 12.31
CA TYR A 343 -8.84 -6.56 10.90
C TYR A 343 -9.01 -7.99 10.36
N PHE A 344 -8.01 -8.85 10.52
CA PHE A 344 -8.12 -10.27 10.14
C PHE A 344 -9.26 -10.98 10.86
N TYR A 345 -9.42 -10.73 12.16
CA TYR A 345 -10.44 -11.35 12.99
C TYR A 345 -11.86 -10.95 12.53
N GLY A 346 -12.10 -9.66 12.28
CA GLY A 346 -13.38 -9.17 11.78
C GLY A 346 -13.76 -9.76 10.42
N LEU A 347 -12.79 -9.86 9.49
CA LEU A 347 -13.03 -10.52 8.20
C LEU A 347 -13.30 -12.02 8.35
N LEU A 348 -12.57 -12.71 9.24
CA LEU A 348 -12.79 -14.12 9.52
C LEU A 348 -14.17 -14.37 10.13
N LEU A 349 -14.62 -13.52 11.05
CA LEU A 349 -15.98 -13.57 11.58
C LEU A 349 -17.02 -13.42 10.47
N SER A 350 -16.79 -12.50 9.52
CA SER A 350 -17.68 -12.34 8.36
C SER A 350 -17.74 -13.62 7.51
N ASP A 351 -16.60 -14.26 7.25
CA ASP A 351 -16.54 -15.53 6.50
C ASP A 351 -17.27 -16.68 7.22
N LEU A 352 -17.30 -16.65 8.55
CA LEU A 352 -17.99 -17.62 9.40
C LEU A 352 -19.45 -17.25 9.67
N SER A 353 -20.02 -16.34 8.87
CA SER A 353 -21.41 -15.88 8.97
C SER A 353 -21.75 -15.21 10.31
N GLN A 354 -20.77 -14.59 10.98
CA GLN A 354 -20.92 -13.81 12.21
C GLN A 354 -20.92 -12.31 11.90
N ALA A 355 -21.82 -11.88 11.01
CA ALA A 355 -21.77 -10.55 10.40
C ALA A 355 -21.90 -9.38 11.40
N GLU A 356 -22.75 -9.51 12.41
CA GLU A 356 -22.90 -8.45 13.44
C GLU A 356 -21.61 -8.27 14.27
N LEU A 357 -21.00 -9.37 14.72
CA LEU A 357 -19.73 -9.34 15.46
C LEU A 357 -18.59 -8.79 14.59
N ALA A 358 -18.53 -9.22 13.33
CA ALA A 358 -17.59 -8.69 12.36
C ALA A 358 -17.75 -7.17 12.20
N SER A 359 -18.99 -6.68 12.16
CA SER A 359 -19.27 -5.25 11.93
C SER A 359 -18.86 -4.41 13.14
N TYR A 360 -19.09 -4.93 14.34
CA TYR A 360 -18.63 -4.31 15.58
C TYR A 360 -17.10 -4.23 15.63
N GLU A 361 -16.41 -5.34 15.36
CA GLU A 361 -14.94 -5.39 15.40
C GLU A 361 -14.33 -4.43 14.37
N LEU A 362 -14.75 -4.52 13.10
CA LEU A 362 -14.23 -3.66 12.03
C LEU A 362 -14.57 -2.17 12.26
N SER A 363 -15.81 -1.84 12.63
CA SER A 363 -16.17 -0.43 12.86
C SER A 363 -15.33 0.21 13.97
N SER A 364 -14.93 -0.55 14.99
CA SER A 364 -14.10 -0.07 16.11
C SER A 364 -12.68 0.35 15.69
N ILE A 365 -12.14 -0.24 14.62
CA ILE A 365 -10.77 0.04 14.16
C ILE A 365 -10.71 0.92 12.91
N ARG A 366 -11.84 1.28 12.28
CA ARG A 366 -11.87 2.04 11.01
C ARG A 366 -10.99 3.30 11.05
N GLY A 367 -11.09 4.08 12.13
CA GLY A 367 -10.34 5.34 12.29
C GLY A 367 -8.84 5.15 12.53
N LEU A 368 -8.39 3.92 12.76
CA LEU A 368 -7.00 3.57 13.07
C LEU A 368 -6.25 2.96 11.87
N ILE A 369 -6.97 2.65 10.77
CA ILE A 369 -6.37 2.07 9.57
C ILE A 369 -5.56 3.12 8.81
N PRO A 370 -4.32 2.81 8.38
CA PRO A 370 -3.53 3.72 7.56
C PRO A 370 -4.25 4.16 6.28
N LYS A 371 -4.16 5.45 5.96
CA LYS A 371 -4.73 6.04 4.74
C LYS A 371 -4.12 5.43 3.47
N GLY A 372 -4.79 5.61 2.34
CA GLY A 372 -4.40 5.06 1.04
C GLY A 372 -5.07 3.71 0.77
N LEU A 373 -4.40 2.82 0.03
CA LEU A 373 -4.99 1.54 -0.38
C LEU A 373 -5.54 0.71 0.79
N ASN A 374 -4.83 0.66 1.92
CA ASN A 374 -5.28 -0.09 3.10
C ASN A 374 -6.67 0.37 3.58
N SER A 375 -6.89 1.69 3.70
CA SER A 375 -8.20 2.25 4.02
C SER A 375 -9.26 1.98 2.95
N LEU A 376 -8.89 1.91 1.66
CA LEU A 376 -9.85 1.58 0.59
C LEU A 376 -10.32 0.13 0.69
N TYR A 377 -9.41 -0.83 0.86
CA TYR A 377 -9.76 -2.24 1.06
C TYR A 377 -10.57 -2.43 2.33
N PHE A 378 -10.21 -1.72 3.40
CA PHE A 378 -10.94 -1.74 4.66
C PHE A 378 -12.38 -1.26 4.49
N ASP A 379 -12.57 -0.07 3.93
CA ASP A 379 -13.90 0.51 3.74
C ASP A 379 -14.75 -0.31 2.75
N PHE A 380 -14.14 -0.94 1.73
CA PHE A 380 -14.84 -1.89 0.87
C PHE A 380 -15.38 -3.09 1.65
N ASN A 381 -14.52 -3.74 2.46
CA ASN A 381 -14.93 -4.89 3.26
C ASN A 381 -16.01 -4.52 4.28
N LEU A 382 -15.87 -3.38 4.95
CA LEU A 382 -16.86 -2.90 5.91
C LEU A 382 -18.19 -2.53 5.22
N ALA A 383 -18.14 -1.88 4.05
CA ALA A 383 -19.33 -1.57 3.25
C ALA A 383 -20.02 -2.84 2.78
N LYS A 384 -19.26 -3.85 2.33
CA LYS A 384 -19.80 -5.15 1.92
C LYS A 384 -20.53 -5.81 3.09
N LEU A 385 -19.93 -5.77 4.28
CA LEU A 385 -20.54 -6.33 5.47
C LEU A 385 -21.84 -5.61 5.86
N TYR A 386 -21.87 -4.28 5.78
CA TYR A 386 -23.12 -3.54 5.98
C TYR A 386 -24.17 -3.82 4.91
N PHE A 387 -23.75 -4.03 3.66
CA PHE A 387 -24.64 -4.48 2.59
C PHE A 387 -25.25 -5.85 2.91
N ASP A 388 -24.44 -6.83 3.35
CA ASP A 388 -24.91 -8.16 3.73
C ASP A 388 -25.86 -8.12 4.94
N LEU A 389 -25.73 -7.12 5.82
CA LEU A 389 -26.63 -6.85 6.95
C LEU A 389 -27.88 -6.03 6.58
N GLY A 390 -28.08 -5.67 5.31
CA GLY A 390 -29.20 -4.85 4.85
C GLY A 390 -29.10 -3.36 5.23
N ARG A 391 -27.93 -2.88 5.68
CA ARG A 391 -27.67 -1.48 6.07
C ARG A 391 -27.15 -0.67 4.87
N TYR A 392 -27.95 -0.60 3.82
CA TYR A 392 -27.54 -0.07 2.52
C TYR A 392 -27.14 1.42 2.54
N ASP A 393 -27.80 2.27 3.33
CA ASP A 393 -27.40 3.68 3.44
C ASP A 393 -25.99 3.84 4.04
N THR A 394 -25.64 3.01 5.02
CA THR A 394 -24.30 3.03 5.64
C THR A 394 -23.24 2.52 4.65
N ALA A 395 -23.54 1.42 3.93
CA ALA A 395 -22.67 0.92 2.87
C ALA A 395 -22.45 1.97 1.77
N LEU A 396 -23.51 2.67 1.34
CA LEU A 396 -23.44 3.73 0.34
C LEU A 396 -22.54 4.88 0.80
N SER A 397 -22.69 5.32 2.05
CA SER A 397 -21.86 6.40 2.62
C SER A 397 -20.37 6.04 2.61
N LEU A 398 -20.01 4.81 3.00
CA LEU A 398 -18.62 4.35 2.97
C LEU A 398 -18.05 4.34 1.55
N LEU A 399 -18.82 3.85 0.58
CA LEU A 399 -18.39 3.77 -0.82
C LEU A 399 -18.24 5.16 -1.45
N GLN A 400 -19.06 6.13 -1.03
CA GLN A 400 -18.93 7.52 -1.45
C GLN A 400 -17.68 8.18 -0.87
N ASP A 401 -17.36 7.94 0.40
CA ASP A 401 -16.14 8.45 1.02
C ASP A 401 -14.89 7.82 0.41
N GLN A 402 -14.93 6.52 0.16
CA GLN A 402 -13.88 5.79 -0.56
C GLN A 402 -13.63 6.39 -1.95
N ARG A 403 -14.69 6.77 -2.69
CA ARG A 403 -14.58 7.38 -4.03
C ARG A 403 -13.83 8.70 -4.02
N LYS A 404 -14.04 9.56 -3.02
CA LYS A 404 -13.31 10.82 -2.88
C LYS A 404 -11.81 10.58 -2.78
N ILE A 405 -11.40 9.55 -2.03
CA ILE A 405 -9.99 9.14 -1.90
C ILE A 405 -9.47 8.58 -3.23
N ILE A 406 -10.25 7.72 -3.90
CA ILE A 406 -9.90 7.11 -5.19
C ILE A 406 -9.59 8.19 -6.24
N ILE A 407 -10.43 9.22 -6.37
CA ILE A 407 -10.22 10.31 -7.33
C ILE A 407 -9.05 11.20 -6.92
N ARG A 408 -9.01 11.63 -5.66
CA ARG A 408 -7.96 12.52 -5.14
C ARG A 408 -6.56 11.92 -5.30
N ASP A 409 -6.41 10.63 -4.99
CA ASP A 409 -5.10 9.96 -4.93
C ASP A 409 -4.79 9.17 -6.22
N GLY A 410 -5.66 9.21 -7.23
CA GLY A 410 -5.43 8.58 -8.54
C GLY A 410 -5.45 7.05 -8.48
N PHE A 411 -6.40 6.45 -7.77
CA PHE A 411 -6.63 5.00 -7.70
C PHE A 411 -7.82 4.53 -8.54
N ALA A 412 -8.30 5.35 -9.48
CA ALA A 412 -9.48 5.07 -10.29
C ALA A 412 -9.44 3.72 -11.02
N ASN A 413 -8.22 3.28 -11.39
CA ASN A 413 -7.98 2.06 -12.16
C ASN A 413 -7.34 0.94 -11.33
N HIS A 414 -7.49 1.01 -10.02
CA HIS A 414 -7.06 -0.05 -9.11
C HIS A 414 -8.12 -1.14 -8.99
N ASP A 415 -7.72 -2.39 -8.78
CA ASP A 415 -8.66 -3.52 -8.69
C ASP A 415 -9.72 -3.28 -7.59
N ILE A 416 -9.33 -2.71 -6.44
CA ILE A 416 -10.28 -2.39 -5.35
C ILE A 416 -11.39 -1.43 -5.76
N THR A 417 -11.07 -0.50 -6.67
CA THR A 417 -12.02 0.48 -7.16
C THR A 417 -13.11 -0.20 -8.00
N LEU A 418 -12.72 -1.15 -8.85
CA LEU A 418 -13.64 -1.92 -9.70
C LEU A 418 -14.50 -2.90 -8.89
N TYR A 419 -13.95 -3.49 -7.82
CA TYR A 419 -14.75 -4.23 -6.82
C TYR A 419 -15.76 -3.31 -6.13
N SER A 420 -15.32 -2.13 -5.69
CA SER A 420 -16.18 -1.18 -4.98
C SER A 420 -17.30 -0.62 -5.86
N TYR A 421 -17.11 -0.51 -7.18
CA TYR A 421 -18.18 -0.15 -8.10
C TYR A 421 -19.24 -1.23 -8.27
N ASN A 422 -18.87 -2.51 -8.24
CA ASN A 422 -19.86 -3.60 -8.22
C ASN A 422 -20.74 -3.50 -6.97
N LEU A 423 -20.11 -3.34 -5.80
CA LEU A 423 -20.83 -3.18 -4.53
C LEU A 423 -21.68 -1.90 -4.50
N TYR A 424 -21.17 -0.80 -5.05
CA TYR A 424 -21.91 0.45 -5.16
C TYR A 424 -23.16 0.30 -6.03
N ALA A 425 -23.06 -0.36 -7.17
CA ALA A 425 -24.21 -0.63 -8.04
C ALA A 425 -25.27 -1.50 -7.36
N ALA A 426 -24.84 -2.57 -6.67
CA ALA A 426 -25.76 -3.40 -5.88
C ALA A 426 -26.44 -2.61 -4.77
N THR A 427 -25.67 -1.81 -4.01
CA THR A 427 -26.21 -0.95 -2.94
C THR A 427 -27.23 0.06 -3.48
N LEU A 428 -26.96 0.66 -4.65
CA LEU A 428 -27.91 1.56 -5.31
C LEU A 428 -29.18 0.83 -5.75
N TYR A 429 -29.06 -0.42 -6.23
CA TYR A 429 -30.23 -1.21 -6.60
C TYR A 429 -31.16 -1.44 -5.40
N GLU A 430 -30.60 -1.84 -4.26
CA GLU A 430 -31.35 -2.07 -3.02
C GLU A 430 -32.04 -0.79 -2.51
N LEU A 431 -31.44 0.37 -2.78
CA LEU A 431 -32.02 1.69 -2.52
C LEU A 431 -32.99 2.19 -3.60
N GLY A 432 -33.40 1.33 -4.54
CA GLY A 432 -34.39 1.66 -5.60
C GLY A 432 -33.83 2.40 -6.81
N LYS A 433 -32.51 2.65 -6.88
CA LYS A 433 -31.84 3.41 -7.96
C LYS A 433 -31.39 2.51 -9.11
N TRP A 434 -32.33 1.75 -9.65
CA TRP A 434 -32.06 0.64 -10.58
C TRP A 434 -31.43 1.06 -11.91
N SER A 435 -31.85 2.19 -12.49
CA SER A 435 -31.28 2.70 -13.75
C SER A 435 -29.81 3.06 -13.60
N ILE A 436 -29.45 3.63 -12.46
CA ILE A 436 -28.07 3.96 -12.13
C ILE A 436 -27.26 2.69 -11.91
N ALA A 437 -27.78 1.73 -11.12
CA ALA A 437 -27.10 0.45 -10.89
C ALA A 437 -26.77 -0.26 -12.21
N LYS A 438 -27.73 -0.34 -13.14
CA LYS A 438 -27.55 -0.86 -14.49
C LYS A 438 -26.41 -0.15 -15.23
N SER A 439 -26.46 1.18 -15.27
CA SER A 439 -25.46 2.00 -15.95
C SER A 439 -24.04 1.80 -15.41
N VAL A 440 -23.90 1.61 -14.09
CA VAL A 440 -22.58 1.33 -13.46
C VAL A 440 -22.06 -0.03 -13.89
N TRP A 441 -22.88 -1.09 -13.85
CA TRP A 441 -22.46 -2.42 -14.29
C TRP A 441 -22.15 -2.46 -15.79
N GLU A 442 -22.95 -1.81 -16.64
CA GLU A 442 -22.67 -1.70 -18.09
C GLU A 442 -21.34 -0.99 -18.34
N SER A 443 -21.04 0.06 -17.57
CA SER A 443 -19.75 0.77 -17.67
C SER A 443 -18.56 -0.13 -17.29
N LEU A 444 -18.71 -0.98 -16.25
CA LEU A 444 -17.69 -1.96 -15.88
C LEU A 444 -17.50 -3.04 -16.95
N VAL A 445 -18.58 -3.48 -17.62
CA VAL A 445 -18.49 -4.42 -18.73
C VAL A 445 -17.75 -3.78 -19.92
N SER A 446 -18.11 -2.55 -20.30
CA SER A 446 -17.47 -1.83 -21.41
C SER A 446 -16.00 -1.48 -21.16
N ALA A 447 -15.59 -1.35 -19.89
CA ALA A 447 -14.20 -1.07 -19.50
C ALA A 447 -13.18 -2.13 -19.97
N LYS A 448 -13.65 -3.33 -20.35
CA LYS A 448 -12.81 -4.36 -20.97
C LYS A 448 -12.06 -3.89 -22.22
N SER A 449 -12.66 -2.98 -22.99
CA SER A 449 -12.07 -2.39 -24.21
C SER A 449 -10.87 -1.47 -23.92
N ILE A 450 -10.69 -1.05 -22.66
CA ILE A 450 -9.65 -0.11 -22.23
C ILE A 450 -8.58 -0.84 -21.40
N TYR A 451 -8.96 -1.71 -20.47
CA TYR A 451 -8.03 -2.36 -19.54
C TYR A 451 -7.74 -3.85 -19.85
N GLY A 452 -8.52 -4.49 -20.74
CA GLY A 452 -8.41 -5.93 -20.96
C GLY A 452 -8.74 -6.76 -19.71
N ILE A 453 -9.82 -6.41 -19.01
CA ILE A 453 -10.23 -6.99 -17.71
C ILE A 453 -11.20 -8.18 -17.81
N GLU A 454 -11.37 -8.79 -18.98
CA GLU A 454 -12.37 -9.85 -19.19
C GLU A 454 -12.21 -11.05 -18.24
N GLU A 455 -10.96 -11.37 -17.89
CA GLU A 455 -10.62 -12.48 -16.99
C GLU A 455 -10.76 -12.13 -15.49
N LYS A 456 -10.99 -10.86 -15.15
CA LYS A 456 -11.00 -10.39 -13.76
C LYS A 456 -12.36 -10.65 -13.10
N PRO A 457 -12.42 -11.04 -11.80
CA PRO A 457 -13.68 -11.40 -11.16
C PRO A 457 -14.74 -10.29 -11.19
N TYR A 458 -14.37 -9.04 -10.95
CA TYR A 458 -15.30 -7.90 -10.95
C TYR A 458 -15.97 -7.65 -12.32
N HIS A 459 -15.35 -8.05 -13.43
CA HIS A 459 -15.99 -7.97 -14.75
C HIS A 459 -17.09 -9.04 -14.88
N ARG A 460 -16.78 -10.26 -14.44
CA ARG A 460 -17.73 -11.39 -14.45
C ARG A 460 -18.90 -11.14 -13.49
N TYR A 461 -18.64 -10.53 -12.34
CA TYR A 461 -19.67 -10.12 -11.39
C TYR A 461 -20.63 -9.10 -12.01
N ALA A 462 -20.13 -8.10 -12.73
CA ALA A 462 -20.98 -7.14 -13.44
C ALA A 462 -21.86 -7.83 -14.50
N LEU A 463 -21.32 -8.76 -15.28
CA LEU A 463 -22.10 -9.57 -16.24
C LEU A 463 -23.20 -10.39 -15.54
N PHE A 464 -22.85 -11.09 -14.47
CA PHE A 464 -23.79 -11.89 -13.69
C PHE A 464 -24.90 -11.02 -13.09
N ASN A 465 -24.56 -9.86 -12.53
CA ASN A 465 -25.51 -8.93 -11.94
C ASN A 465 -26.44 -8.30 -13.00
N LEU A 466 -25.93 -8.00 -14.20
CA LEU A 466 -26.75 -7.55 -15.33
C LEU A 466 -27.71 -8.64 -15.83
N ALA A 467 -27.29 -9.91 -15.78
CA ALA A 467 -28.16 -11.04 -16.11
C ALA A 467 -29.32 -11.14 -15.11
N ILE A 468 -29.02 -11.11 -13.80
CA ILE A 468 -30.04 -11.09 -12.73
C ILE A 468 -31.00 -9.92 -12.95
N LEU A 469 -30.48 -8.71 -13.13
CA LEU A 469 -31.30 -7.52 -13.34
C LEU A 469 -32.22 -7.65 -14.56
N SER A 470 -31.70 -8.19 -15.66
CA SER A 470 -32.47 -8.39 -16.90
C SER A 470 -33.60 -9.41 -16.70
N LYS A 471 -33.31 -10.51 -15.99
CA LYS A 471 -34.30 -11.53 -15.61
C LYS A 471 -35.42 -10.94 -14.74
N LEU A 472 -35.06 -10.15 -13.71
CA LEU A 472 -36.02 -9.47 -12.83
C LEU A 472 -36.88 -8.43 -13.56
N ARG A 473 -36.42 -7.93 -14.71
CA ARG A 473 -37.16 -6.99 -15.58
C ARG A 473 -37.91 -7.67 -16.71
N ASN A 474 -38.07 -8.99 -16.67
CA ASN A 474 -38.73 -9.79 -17.71
C ASN A 474 -38.09 -9.62 -19.10
N ASN A 475 -36.76 -9.50 -19.15
CA ASN A 475 -35.98 -9.51 -20.39
C ASN A 475 -35.06 -10.75 -20.44
N PRO A 476 -35.60 -11.95 -20.74
CA PRO A 476 -34.85 -13.19 -20.69
C PRO A 476 -33.77 -13.29 -21.78
N GLU A 477 -33.98 -12.68 -22.96
CA GLU A 477 -33.02 -12.69 -24.06
C GLU A 477 -31.73 -11.95 -23.66
N GLN A 478 -31.86 -10.74 -23.11
CA GLN A 478 -30.72 -9.97 -22.63
C GLN A 478 -30.03 -10.67 -21.45
N SER A 479 -30.81 -11.28 -20.55
CA SER A 479 -30.27 -12.08 -19.45
C SER A 479 -29.40 -13.23 -19.95
N ASP A 480 -29.86 -13.96 -20.98
CA ASP A 480 -29.13 -15.09 -21.56
C ASP A 480 -27.82 -14.64 -22.22
N VAL A 481 -27.81 -13.50 -22.90
CA VAL A 481 -26.59 -12.91 -23.49
C VAL A 481 -25.53 -12.64 -22.41
N TYR A 482 -25.90 -11.96 -21.32
CA TYR A 482 -24.95 -11.66 -20.24
C TYR A 482 -24.50 -12.93 -19.51
N TYR A 483 -25.43 -13.85 -19.23
CA TYR A 483 -25.11 -15.08 -18.52
C TYR A 483 -24.20 -16.01 -19.31
N LYS A 484 -24.40 -16.15 -20.63
CA LYS A 484 -23.49 -16.91 -21.51
C LYS A 484 -22.07 -16.35 -21.51
N GLN A 485 -21.94 -15.02 -21.50
CA GLN A 485 -20.62 -14.38 -21.37
C GLN A 485 -20.00 -14.65 -20.00
N TYR A 486 -20.76 -14.53 -18.92
CA TYR A 486 -20.31 -14.89 -17.57
C TYR A 486 -19.81 -16.34 -17.50
N VAL A 487 -20.59 -17.30 -18.00
CA VAL A 487 -20.23 -18.73 -18.02
C VAL A 487 -18.94 -18.96 -18.80
N ARG A 488 -18.81 -18.35 -19.99
CA ARG A 488 -17.62 -18.48 -20.84
C ARG A 488 -16.34 -18.01 -20.15
N LEU A 489 -16.41 -16.96 -19.34
CA LEU A 489 -15.27 -16.33 -18.67
C LEU A 489 -15.01 -16.88 -17.25
N THR A 490 -15.91 -17.71 -16.72
CA THR A 490 -15.84 -18.21 -15.35
C THR A 490 -15.26 -19.62 -15.31
N PRO A 491 -14.23 -19.90 -14.48
CA PRO A 491 -13.73 -21.24 -14.26
C PRO A 491 -14.84 -22.20 -13.89
N TYR A 492 -14.82 -23.42 -14.44
CA TYR A 492 -15.91 -24.39 -14.32
C TYR A 492 -16.42 -24.58 -12.87
N GLY A 493 -15.52 -24.68 -11.89
CA GLY A 493 -15.88 -24.85 -10.47
C GLY A 493 -16.38 -23.59 -9.75
N GLN A 494 -16.50 -22.45 -10.43
CA GLN A 494 -16.96 -21.17 -9.89
C GLN A 494 -18.26 -20.68 -10.54
N ILE A 495 -18.80 -21.41 -11.52
CA ILE A 495 -20.05 -21.05 -12.19
C ILE A 495 -21.21 -21.24 -11.22
N VAL A 496 -22.03 -20.20 -11.05
CA VAL A 496 -23.23 -20.21 -10.23
C VAL A 496 -24.45 -20.01 -11.10
N ASP A 497 -25.52 -20.77 -10.84
CA ASP A 497 -26.80 -20.63 -11.53
C ASP A 497 -27.47 -19.29 -11.22
N LEU A 498 -28.21 -18.76 -12.20
CA LEU A 498 -28.97 -17.52 -12.01
C LEU A 498 -30.05 -17.70 -10.93
N PRO A 499 -30.00 -16.96 -9.81
CA PRO A 499 -30.99 -17.07 -8.76
C PRO A 499 -32.38 -16.63 -9.25
N SER A 500 -33.42 -17.00 -8.50
CA SER A 500 -34.77 -16.47 -8.67
C SER A 500 -34.98 -15.16 -7.91
N THR A 501 -34.06 -14.80 -7.01
CA THR A 501 -34.08 -13.59 -6.18
C THR A 501 -33.04 -12.57 -6.65
N ASP A 502 -33.10 -11.36 -6.10
CA ASP A 502 -32.19 -10.22 -6.30
C ASP A 502 -30.84 -10.37 -5.59
N ARG A 503 -30.28 -11.59 -5.56
CA ARG A 503 -28.99 -11.83 -4.92
C ARG A 503 -27.83 -11.57 -5.89
N PHE A 504 -27.29 -10.36 -5.86
CA PHE A 504 -26.11 -9.98 -6.65
C PHE A 504 -24.81 -10.62 -6.12
N GLU A 505 -23.86 -10.83 -7.04
CA GLU A 505 -22.51 -11.30 -6.73
C GLU A 505 -21.56 -10.10 -6.57
N ILE A 506 -20.91 -10.01 -5.41
CA ILE A 506 -20.03 -8.90 -5.00
C ILE A 506 -18.61 -9.38 -4.66
N GLY A 507 -18.40 -10.70 -4.65
CA GLY A 507 -17.16 -11.34 -4.26
C GLY A 507 -17.08 -11.60 -2.75
N LYS A 508 -15.96 -12.19 -2.34
CA LYS A 508 -15.63 -12.46 -0.94
C LYS A 508 -14.90 -11.27 -0.30
N PRO A 509 -14.86 -11.18 1.03
CA PRO A 509 -13.99 -10.22 1.70
C PRO A 509 -12.53 -10.38 1.25
N ILE A 510 -11.82 -9.27 1.11
CA ILE A 510 -10.43 -9.25 0.63
C ILE A 510 -9.50 -9.06 1.82
N TYR A 511 -8.65 -10.04 2.10
CA TYR A 511 -7.76 -10.00 3.26
C TYR A 511 -6.49 -9.19 3.01
N PRO A 512 -5.91 -8.54 4.04
CA PRO A 512 -4.57 -7.97 3.95
C PRO A 512 -3.55 -8.96 3.40
N TYR A 513 -2.51 -8.43 2.74
CA TYR A 513 -1.47 -9.19 2.05
C TYR A 513 -1.92 -9.98 0.81
N THR A 514 -3.18 -9.84 0.39
CA THR A 514 -3.68 -10.43 -0.87
C THR A 514 -3.70 -9.45 -2.06
N TRP A 515 -3.53 -8.15 -1.80
CA TRP A 515 -3.42 -7.12 -2.84
C TRP A 515 -1.99 -6.63 -3.02
N GLU A 516 -1.72 -6.05 -4.20
CA GLU A 516 -0.42 -5.46 -4.54
C GLU A 516 -0.26 -4.06 -3.95
N THR A 517 0.96 -3.69 -3.59
CA THR A 517 1.31 -2.34 -3.15
C THR A 517 1.75 -1.52 -4.34
N LEU A 518 1.18 -0.33 -4.53
CA LEU A 518 1.59 0.57 -5.61
C LEU A 518 2.83 1.39 -5.21
N SER A 519 3.79 1.47 -6.13
CA SER A 519 4.88 2.44 -6.04
C SER A 519 4.33 3.88 -6.18
N PRO A 520 4.87 4.85 -5.42
CA PRO A 520 4.50 6.25 -5.57
C PRO A 520 4.67 6.75 -7.02
N ASN A 521 3.71 7.51 -7.53
CA ASN A 521 3.71 8.08 -8.90
C ASN A 521 3.78 7.07 -10.06
N SER A 522 3.57 5.78 -9.82
CA SER A 522 3.45 4.78 -10.88
C SER A 522 2.00 4.61 -11.34
N PHE A 523 1.85 4.15 -12.59
CA PHE A 523 0.60 3.60 -13.10
C PHE A 523 0.13 2.41 -12.23
N THR A 524 -1.19 2.17 -12.18
CA THR A 524 -1.71 0.90 -11.67
C THR A 524 -1.36 -0.24 -12.63
N ASP A 525 -1.45 -1.50 -12.19
CA ASP A 525 -1.08 -2.64 -13.05
C ASP A 525 -1.92 -2.71 -14.33
N LEU A 526 -3.21 -2.33 -14.25
CA LEU A 526 -4.09 -2.26 -15.42
C LEU A 526 -3.62 -1.17 -16.39
N GLU A 527 -3.29 0.01 -15.87
CA GLU A 527 -2.78 1.13 -16.67
C GLU A 527 -1.44 0.78 -17.32
N GLU A 528 -0.50 0.25 -16.54
CA GLU A 528 0.81 -0.16 -17.02
C GLU A 528 0.66 -1.22 -18.11
N LYS A 529 -0.14 -2.27 -17.88
CA LYS A 529 -0.35 -3.33 -18.87
C LYS A 529 -0.90 -2.77 -20.18
N THR A 530 -1.88 -1.86 -20.12
CA THR A 530 -2.43 -1.21 -21.31
C THR A 530 -1.39 -0.36 -22.03
N ILE A 531 -0.68 0.52 -21.32
CA ILE A 531 0.33 1.42 -21.92
C ILE A 531 1.49 0.62 -22.52
N ARG A 532 2.04 -0.31 -21.75
CA ARG A 532 3.14 -1.20 -22.18
C ARG A 532 2.78 -2.00 -23.43
N SER A 533 1.50 -2.35 -23.62
CA SER A 533 1.06 -3.12 -24.79
C SER A 533 1.33 -2.44 -26.14
N TYR A 534 1.47 -1.11 -26.16
CA TYR A 534 1.76 -0.35 -27.39
C TYR A 534 3.26 -0.17 -27.66
N THR A 535 4.06 -0.10 -26.60
CA THR A 535 5.48 0.33 -26.64
C THR A 535 6.41 -0.67 -27.33
N GLY A 536 7.45 -0.14 -27.98
CA GLY A 536 8.58 -0.92 -28.52
C GLY A 536 8.23 -1.96 -29.60
N ARG A 537 7.11 -1.77 -30.31
CA ARG A 537 6.66 -2.70 -31.36
C ARG A 537 7.45 -2.58 -32.67
N TYR A 538 8.05 -1.42 -32.93
CA TYR A 538 8.75 -1.14 -34.18
C TYR A 538 10.12 -0.50 -33.94
N LEU A 539 11.12 -0.90 -34.72
CA LEU A 539 12.44 -0.27 -34.70
C LEU A 539 12.45 0.94 -35.63
N PHE A 540 12.52 2.14 -35.09
CA PHE A 540 12.47 3.40 -35.87
C PHE A 540 13.50 3.40 -37.01
N ASN A 541 14.78 3.15 -36.72
CA ASN A 541 15.87 3.19 -37.71
C ASN A 541 15.78 2.08 -38.77
N GLY A 542 14.98 1.02 -38.54
CA GLY A 542 14.80 -0.07 -39.48
C GLY A 542 13.61 0.10 -40.44
N GLN A 543 12.87 1.21 -40.33
CA GLN A 543 11.70 1.48 -41.18
C GLN A 543 12.04 2.46 -42.30
N ASP A 544 11.47 2.23 -43.48
CA ASP A 544 11.57 3.15 -44.61
C ASP A 544 11.07 4.54 -44.21
N GLU A 545 11.73 5.58 -44.74
CA GLU A 545 11.39 6.98 -44.46
C GLU A 545 9.91 7.29 -44.76
N GLU A 546 9.35 6.72 -45.83
CA GLU A 546 7.94 6.86 -46.19
C GLU A 546 6.99 6.25 -45.15
N ILE A 547 7.39 5.13 -44.53
CA ILE A 547 6.62 4.47 -43.47
C ILE A 547 6.70 5.27 -42.18
N ARG A 548 7.89 5.78 -41.84
CA ARG A 548 8.10 6.66 -40.68
C ARG A 548 7.29 7.96 -40.80
N ALA A 549 7.40 8.64 -41.93
CA ALA A 549 6.73 9.90 -42.23
C ALA A 549 5.23 9.76 -42.53
N ARG A 550 4.72 8.53 -42.61
CA ARG A 550 3.39 8.24 -43.15
C ARG A 550 2.35 9.06 -42.40
N THR A 551 1.58 9.87 -43.12
CA THR A 551 0.45 10.61 -42.59
C THR A 551 -0.49 10.97 -43.72
N TYR A 552 -1.76 11.19 -43.42
CA TYR A 552 -2.78 11.50 -44.41
C TYR A 552 -3.93 12.28 -43.75
N GLU A 553 -4.72 12.96 -44.58
CA GLU A 553 -5.85 13.74 -44.11
C GLU A 553 -6.85 12.85 -43.32
N ASN A 554 -7.37 13.38 -42.21
CA ASN A 554 -8.30 12.69 -41.31
C ASN A 554 -7.76 11.45 -40.56
N ARG A 555 -6.45 11.14 -40.62
CA ARG A 555 -5.87 9.98 -39.91
C ARG A 555 -6.22 9.97 -38.42
N LEU A 556 -6.02 11.08 -37.72
CA LEU A 556 -6.24 11.21 -36.27
C LEU A 556 -7.47 12.07 -35.93
N GLU A 557 -8.50 12.02 -36.79
CA GLU A 557 -9.71 12.82 -36.66
C GLU A 557 -10.47 12.56 -35.34
N ASP A 558 -10.39 11.36 -34.78
CA ASP A 558 -11.04 11.04 -33.51
C ASP A 558 -10.50 11.86 -32.33
N THR A 559 -9.22 12.29 -32.39
CA THR A 559 -8.70 13.30 -31.46
C THR A 559 -9.42 14.63 -31.64
N ASN A 560 -9.66 15.05 -32.88
CA ASN A 560 -10.34 16.32 -33.16
C ASN A 560 -11.81 16.29 -32.73
N LEU A 561 -12.51 15.17 -32.92
CA LEU A 561 -13.87 14.98 -32.44
C LEU A 561 -13.94 15.05 -30.91
N PHE A 562 -13.02 14.36 -30.22
CA PHE A 562 -12.90 14.47 -28.76
C PHE A 562 -12.69 15.92 -28.32
N LEU A 563 -11.76 16.64 -28.96
CA LEU A 563 -11.45 18.03 -28.63
C LEU A 563 -12.61 18.97 -28.95
N ASP A 564 -13.37 18.74 -30.01
CA ASP A 564 -14.55 19.54 -30.33
C ASP A 564 -15.60 19.40 -29.23
N ASP A 565 -15.92 18.16 -28.84
CA ASP A 565 -16.82 17.92 -27.71
C ASP A 565 -16.28 18.55 -26.42
N LEU A 566 -14.99 18.39 -26.12
CA LEU A 566 -14.38 18.96 -24.92
C LEU A 566 -14.41 20.50 -24.90
N LEU A 567 -14.16 21.16 -26.03
CA LEU A 567 -13.89 22.60 -26.09
C LEU A 567 -15.08 23.44 -26.58
N ASN A 568 -16.13 22.82 -27.10
CA ASN A 568 -17.33 23.50 -27.55
C ASN A 568 -18.24 23.83 -26.36
N GLY A 569 -18.34 25.12 -26.03
CA GLY A 569 -19.17 25.64 -24.94
C GLY A 569 -20.68 25.39 -25.10
N LYS A 570 -21.13 24.98 -26.28
CA LYS A 570 -22.53 24.64 -26.60
C LYS A 570 -22.79 23.14 -26.76
N ALA A 571 -21.75 22.29 -26.69
CA ALA A 571 -21.92 20.85 -26.84
C ALA A 571 -22.76 20.27 -25.70
N PHE A 572 -23.68 19.37 -26.03
CA PHE A 572 -24.40 18.57 -25.04
C PHE A 572 -23.48 17.44 -24.58
N LEU A 573 -22.95 17.57 -23.38
CA LEU A 573 -21.96 16.65 -22.85
C LEU A 573 -22.58 15.55 -22.00
N SER A 574 -22.01 14.35 -22.10
CA SER A 574 -22.14 13.35 -21.06
C SER A 574 -21.61 13.89 -19.73
N LYS A 575 -22.08 13.34 -18.61
CA LYS A 575 -21.58 13.71 -17.28
C LYS A 575 -20.06 13.49 -17.14
N PRO A 576 -19.47 12.37 -17.60
CA PRO A 576 -18.01 12.18 -17.57
C PRO A 576 -17.25 13.26 -18.34
N MET A 577 -17.71 13.64 -19.53
CA MET A 577 -17.05 14.69 -20.32
C MET A 577 -17.17 16.06 -19.64
N SER A 578 -18.31 16.33 -18.98
CA SER A 578 -18.50 17.56 -18.19
C SER A 578 -17.55 17.64 -17.00
N ALA A 579 -17.37 16.52 -16.28
CA ALA A 579 -16.45 16.42 -15.16
C ALA A 579 -14.99 16.56 -15.62
N LEU A 580 -14.62 15.94 -16.74
CA LEU A 580 -13.30 16.10 -17.36
C LEU A 580 -13.03 17.55 -17.75
N ARG A 581 -13.97 18.20 -18.44
CA ARG A 581 -13.87 19.63 -18.81
C ARG A 581 -13.65 20.50 -17.57
N LYS A 582 -14.43 20.30 -16.51
CA LYS A 582 -14.28 21.02 -15.25
C LYS A 582 -12.90 20.77 -14.61
N THR A 583 -12.40 19.54 -14.67
CA THR A 583 -11.08 19.17 -14.14
C THR A 583 -9.94 19.87 -14.90
N LEU A 584 -10.07 19.99 -16.22
CA LEU A 584 -9.05 20.61 -17.08
C LEU A 584 -9.07 22.13 -17.04
N PHE A 585 -10.24 22.77 -16.87
CA PHE A 585 -10.40 24.21 -17.08
C PHE A 585 -11.05 24.99 -15.93
N GLY A 586 -11.56 24.30 -14.90
CA GLY A 586 -12.36 24.91 -13.83
C GLY A 586 -13.73 25.40 -14.30
N ASP A 587 -14.29 26.38 -13.60
CA ASP A 587 -15.63 26.94 -13.89
C ASP A 587 -15.62 28.06 -14.95
N LEU A 588 -14.43 28.46 -15.44
CA LEU A 588 -14.27 29.55 -16.40
C LEU A 588 -14.35 29.05 -17.85
N LYS A 589 -15.17 29.70 -18.70
CA LYS A 589 -15.29 29.41 -20.14
C LYS A 589 -14.11 29.95 -20.99
N ARG A 590 -12.87 29.79 -20.51
CA ARG A 590 -11.67 30.32 -21.18
C ARG A 590 -11.01 29.33 -22.16
N PHE A 591 -11.68 28.22 -22.49
CA PHE A 591 -11.16 27.12 -23.29
C PHE A 591 -11.70 27.06 -24.73
N GLU A 592 -12.74 27.85 -25.05
CA GLU A 592 -13.38 27.80 -26.38
C GLU A 592 -12.38 28.06 -27.50
N LYS A 593 -12.49 27.30 -28.60
CA LYS A 593 -11.55 27.30 -29.75
C LYS A 593 -10.08 27.03 -29.38
N GLY A 594 -9.81 26.44 -28.21
CA GLY A 594 -8.44 26.11 -27.79
C GLY A 594 -7.73 27.21 -26.98
N ASN A 595 -8.43 28.25 -26.54
CA ASN A 595 -7.81 29.29 -25.70
C ASN A 595 -7.21 28.71 -24.41
N GLN A 596 -6.09 29.29 -23.96
CA GLN A 596 -5.34 28.82 -22.78
C GLN A 596 -4.84 27.36 -22.89
N ILE A 597 -4.72 26.81 -24.09
CA ILE A 597 -4.21 25.46 -24.33
C ILE A 597 -2.92 25.52 -25.15
N VAL A 598 -1.93 24.74 -24.72
CA VAL A 598 -0.76 24.40 -25.53
C VAL A 598 -0.87 22.92 -25.91
N PHE A 599 -0.90 22.65 -27.20
CA PHE A 599 -1.01 21.31 -27.76
C PHE A 599 0.34 20.87 -28.31
N PHE A 600 0.87 19.76 -27.83
CA PHE A 600 2.08 19.12 -28.32
C PHE A 600 1.71 17.92 -29.17
N ASP A 601 2.20 17.88 -30.41
CA ASP A 601 2.07 16.72 -31.29
C ASP A 601 3.45 16.09 -31.45
N ILE A 602 3.64 14.90 -30.88
CA ILE A 602 4.92 14.19 -30.94
C ILE A 602 4.98 13.43 -32.28
N GLY A 603 5.98 13.80 -33.08
CA GLY A 603 6.21 13.33 -34.43
C GLY A 603 6.58 11.85 -34.56
N PRO A 604 6.68 11.35 -35.81
CA PRO A 604 7.63 11.90 -36.81
C PRO A 604 7.03 12.54 -38.09
N ALA A 605 5.77 13.00 -38.11
CA ALA A 605 5.04 13.27 -39.36
C ALA A 605 5.38 14.60 -40.08
N LEU A 606 6.30 15.42 -39.54
CA LEU A 606 6.62 16.74 -40.12
C LEU A 606 7.29 16.66 -41.50
N ASN A 607 8.10 15.63 -41.75
CA ASN A 607 8.93 15.54 -42.96
C ASN A 607 8.19 15.00 -44.21
N HIS A 608 6.88 14.72 -44.11
CA HIS A 608 6.12 14.16 -45.22
C HIS A 608 6.23 15.04 -46.49
N PRO A 609 6.54 14.46 -47.68
CA PRO A 609 6.88 15.25 -48.88
C PRO A 609 5.73 16.10 -49.43
N GLU A 610 4.49 15.62 -49.33
CA GLU A 610 3.30 16.32 -49.84
C GLU A 610 2.46 17.02 -48.75
N TYR A 611 2.38 16.43 -47.55
CA TYR A 611 1.48 16.85 -46.47
C TYR A 611 2.23 17.02 -45.14
N PRO A 612 3.25 17.90 -45.06
CA PRO A 612 4.08 18.05 -43.87
C PRO A 612 3.24 18.45 -42.65
N GLY A 613 3.25 17.62 -41.60
CA GLY A 613 2.53 17.91 -40.34
C GLY A 613 1.01 18.03 -40.49
N VAL A 614 0.39 17.35 -41.47
CA VAL A 614 -1.04 17.53 -41.82
C VAL A 614 -2.01 17.29 -40.66
N THR A 615 -1.70 16.36 -39.75
CA THR A 615 -2.52 16.06 -38.57
C THR A 615 -2.43 17.16 -37.52
N SER A 616 -1.29 17.83 -37.37
CA SER A 616 -1.11 18.99 -36.48
C SER A 616 -1.74 20.24 -37.09
N LEU A 617 -1.62 20.40 -38.42
CA LEU A 617 -2.24 21.48 -39.18
C LEU A 617 -3.78 21.44 -39.06
N ALA A 618 -4.37 20.25 -39.09
CA ALA A 618 -5.81 20.06 -38.89
C ALA A 618 -6.26 20.58 -37.51
N VAL A 619 -5.51 20.28 -36.45
CA VAL A 619 -5.76 20.80 -35.09
C VAL A 619 -5.63 22.33 -35.06
N ALA A 620 -4.53 22.87 -35.61
CA ALA A 620 -4.27 24.31 -35.64
C ALA A 620 -5.36 25.10 -36.40
N LYS A 621 -5.90 24.51 -37.48
CA LYS A 621 -7.00 25.08 -38.26
C LYS A 621 -8.32 25.03 -37.51
N HIS A 622 -8.63 23.91 -36.86
CA HIS A 622 -9.91 23.72 -36.17
C HIS A 622 -9.98 24.54 -34.86
N PHE A 623 -8.87 24.62 -34.12
CA PHE A 623 -8.78 25.29 -32.82
C PHE A 623 -7.83 26.50 -32.89
N SER A 624 -8.32 27.59 -33.48
CA SER A 624 -7.50 28.77 -33.77
C SER A 624 -6.90 29.50 -32.55
N GLY A 625 -7.45 29.27 -31.35
CA GLY A 625 -6.94 29.83 -30.09
C GLY A 625 -5.85 28.97 -29.42
N MET A 626 -5.60 27.77 -29.94
CA MET A 626 -4.64 26.80 -29.41
C MET A 626 -3.24 27.09 -29.93
N GLU A 627 -2.23 27.09 -29.06
CA GLU A 627 -0.82 27.08 -29.49
C GLU A 627 -0.39 25.64 -29.80
N VAL A 628 -0.13 25.34 -31.07
CA VAL A 628 0.19 23.98 -31.55
C VAL A 628 1.69 23.86 -31.78
N VAL A 629 2.33 22.97 -31.03
CA VAL A 629 3.77 22.66 -31.06
C VAL A 629 3.97 21.29 -31.70
N LEU A 630 4.61 21.26 -32.86
CA LEU A 630 5.09 20.00 -33.45
C LEU A 630 6.41 19.64 -32.77
N TRP A 631 6.39 18.62 -31.93
CA TRP A 631 7.54 18.09 -31.20
C TRP A 631 8.14 16.92 -31.99
N GLU A 632 9.16 17.23 -32.78
CA GLU A 632 9.65 16.37 -33.86
C GLU A 632 11.09 15.97 -33.64
N LEU A 633 11.44 14.74 -34.01
CA LEU A 633 12.79 14.21 -33.89
C LEU A 633 13.77 15.09 -34.69
N PRO A 634 14.99 15.37 -34.18
CA PRO A 634 15.93 16.25 -34.87
C PRO A 634 16.24 15.83 -36.31
N GLY A 635 16.38 14.53 -36.56
CA GLY A 635 16.58 14.00 -37.91
C GLY A 635 15.39 14.25 -38.85
N GLU A 636 14.17 14.20 -38.34
CA GLU A 636 12.95 14.45 -39.13
C GLU A 636 12.78 15.94 -39.43
N VAL A 637 13.15 16.82 -38.48
CA VAL A 637 13.24 18.26 -38.72
C VAL A 637 14.27 18.59 -39.79
N GLU A 638 15.45 17.95 -39.76
CA GLU A 638 16.45 18.12 -40.81
C GLU A 638 15.94 17.69 -42.19
N LEU A 639 15.26 16.55 -42.28
CA LEU A 639 14.65 16.06 -43.52
C LEU A 639 13.58 17.03 -44.03
N PHE A 640 12.73 17.55 -43.14
CA PHE A 640 11.76 18.58 -43.47
C PHE A 640 12.44 19.83 -44.05
N LEU A 641 13.48 20.34 -43.39
CA LEU A 641 14.21 21.52 -43.86
C LEU A 641 14.91 21.29 -45.20
N LYS A 642 15.46 20.09 -45.45
CA LYS A 642 16.21 19.77 -46.67
C LYS A 642 15.34 19.37 -47.86
N LYS A 643 14.32 18.52 -47.65
CA LYS A 643 13.60 17.83 -48.74
C LYS A 643 12.23 18.42 -49.07
N VAL A 644 11.52 18.99 -48.10
CA VAL A 644 10.15 19.50 -48.34
C VAL A 644 10.20 20.81 -49.12
N LYS A 645 9.36 20.93 -50.16
CA LYS A 645 9.26 22.11 -51.03
C LYS A 645 8.92 23.36 -50.22
N GLN A 646 9.53 24.50 -50.58
CA GLN A 646 9.35 25.76 -49.85
C GLN A 646 7.87 26.19 -49.77
N GLU A 647 7.11 26.03 -50.85
CA GLU A 647 5.67 26.34 -50.91
C GLU A 647 4.85 25.60 -49.84
N LEU A 648 5.21 24.32 -49.57
CA LEU A 648 4.53 23.51 -48.56
C LEU A 648 4.94 23.92 -47.13
N LYS A 649 6.20 24.33 -46.94
CA LYS A 649 6.66 24.93 -45.68
C LYS A 649 5.94 26.24 -45.40
N ASP A 650 5.82 27.11 -46.40
CA ASP A 650 5.14 28.39 -46.28
C ASP A 650 3.66 28.21 -45.95
N ARG A 651 3.01 27.18 -46.50
CA ARG A 651 1.63 26.80 -46.12
C ARG A 651 1.51 26.42 -44.65
N LEU A 652 2.45 25.65 -44.11
CA LEU A 652 2.50 25.33 -42.67
C LEU A 652 2.78 26.58 -41.83
N TYR A 653 3.72 27.41 -42.27
CA TYR A 653 4.11 28.64 -41.58
C TYR A 653 3.04 29.73 -41.64
N ALA A 654 2.12 29.70 -42.60
CA ALA A 654 1.02 30.66 -42.67
C ALA A 654 0.12 30.66 -41.41
N PHE A 655 0.11 29.55 -40.65
CA PHE A 655 -0.65 29.44 -39.41
C PHE A 655 0.13 30.08 -38.24
N PRO A 656 -0.36 31.19 -37.65
CA PRO A 656 0.39 31.95 -36.63
C PRO A 656 0.52 31.20 -35.30
N ASN A 657 -0.35 30.23 -35.06
CA ASN A 657 -0.40 29.43 -33.84
C ASN A 657 0.44 28.15 -33.89
N ILE A 658 1.18 27.90 -34.98
CA ILE A 658 2.11 26.76 -35.09
C ILE A 658 3.50 27.10 -34.55
N ARG A 659 4.15 26.13 -33.90
CA ARG A 659 5.57 26.12 -33.53
C ARG A 659 6.18 24.76 -33.87
N ILE A 660 7.50 24.71 -34.05
CA ILE A 660 8.24 23.46 -34.28
C ILE A 660 9.37 23.39 -33.25
N LEU A 661 9.38 22.31 -32.48
CA LEU A 661 10.35 21.96 -31.46
C LEU A 661 11.10 20.70 -31.89
N SER A 662 12.41 20.81 -32.09
CA SER A 662 13.30 19.73 -32.51
C SER A 662 13.89 18.99 -31.31
N ALA A 663 13.35 17.81 -30.97
CA ALA A 663 13.81 16.96 -29.88
C ALA A 663 13.24 15.53 -29.91
N ASP A 664 13.76 14.65 -29.04
CA ASP A 664 13.54 13.19 -29.07
C ASP A 664 12.16 12.69 -28.59
N GLY A 665 11.33 13.56 -28.00
CA GLY A 665 9.97 13.23 -27.56
C GLY A 665 9.87 12.50 -26.21
N VAL A 666 10.99 12.00 -25.66
CA VAL A 666 11.06 11.25 -24.39
C VAL A 666 12.13 11.75 -23.42
N GLY A 667 12.96 12.72 -23.83
CA GLY A 667 13.97 13.33 -22.98
C GLY A 667 13.39 14.27 -21.93
N GLU A 668 14.28 14.81 -21.09
CA GLU A 668 13.93 15.74 -20.01
C GLU A 668 13.20 16.99 -20.55
N PHE A 669 11.90 17.08 -20.27
CA PHE A 669 10.99 18.04 -20.89
C PHE A 669 11.45 19.48 -20.73
N GLN A 670 11.77 19.91 -19.51
CA GLN A 670 12.13 21.30 -19.24
C GLN A 670 13.46 21.69 -19.91
N THR A 671 14.42 20.78 -19.95
CA THR A 671 15.72 20.97 -20.62
C THR A 671 15.54 21.17 -22.11
N VAL A 672 14.73 20.31 -22.73
CA VAL A 672 14.41 20.37 -24.16
C VAL A 672 13.60 21.62 -24.51
N TYR A 673 12.56 21.89 -23.73
CA TYR A 673 11.58 22.96 -24.01
C TYR A 673 12.19 24.36 -23.87
N SER A 674 13.06 24.54 -22.87
CA SER A 674 13.64 25.86 -22.55
C SER A 674 14.78 26.26 -23.47
N ASN A 675 15.38 25.31 -24.20
CA ASN A 675 16.53 25.59 -25.07
C ASN A 675 16.09 26.29 -26.37
N PRO A 676 16.45 27.57 -26.60
CA PRO A 676 16.03 28.31 -27.79
C PRO A 676 16.52 27.70 -29.10
N ASN A 677 17.60 26.90 -29.08
CA ASN A 677 18.15 26.27 -30.27
C ASN A 677 17.28 25.11 -30.78
N ASN A 678 16.41 24.56 -29.95
CA ASN A 678 15.47 23.53 -30.36
C ASN A 678 14.26 24.10 -31.12
N TRP A 679 14.04 25.42 -31.10
CA TRP A 679 12.90 26.06 -31.75
C TRP A 679 13.25 26.56 -33.16
N ILE A 680 12.56 26.02 -34.17
CA ILE A 680 12.87 26.30 -35.59
C ILE A 680 12.34 27.68 -36.03
N LEU A 681 11.14 28.03 -35.59
CA LEU A 681 10.49 29.30 -35.94
C LEU A 681 10.92 30.43 -34.99
N ARG A 682 12.18 30.89 -35.14
CA ARG A 682 12.82 31.89 -34.25
C ARG A 682 12.12 33.24 -34.20
N ASN A 683 11.31 33.57 -35.20
CA ASN A 683 10.51 34.80 -35.24
C ASN A 683 9.23 34.71 -34.38
N ARG A 684 9.03 33.62 -33.64
CA ARG A 684 7.86 33.39 -32.80
C ARG A 684 8.29 33.11 -31.35
N PRO A 685 7.55 33.61 -30.35
CA PRO A 685 7.87 33.30 -28.96
C PRO A 685 7.59 31.83 -28.64
N ILE A 686 8.39 31.29 -27.71
CA ILE A 686 8.13 30.01 -27.05
C ILE A 686 6.81 30.14 -26.28
N PRO A 687 5.86 29.19 -26.41
CA PRO A 687 4.59 29.26 -25.69
C PRO A 687 4.79 29.36 -24.18
N ASN A 688 4.01 30.20 -23.51
CA ASN A 688 4.01 30.24 -22.04
C ASN A 688 3.11 29.12 -21.51
N LEU A 689 3.67 28.20 -20.70
CA LEU A 689 2.93 27.08 -20.11
C LEU A 689 2.18 27.46 -18.82
N LYS A 690 2.56 28.55 -18.14
CA LYS A 690 2.04 28.86 -16.80
C LYS A 690 0.53 29.10 -16.81
N GLY A 691 -0.20 28.33 -15.99
CA GLY A 691 -1.65 28.45 -15.84
C GLY A 691 -2.47 27.95 -17.03
N LYS A 692 -1.83 27.27 -17.99
CA LYS A 692 -2.49 26.72 -19.18
C LYS A 692 -2.76 25.22 -19.04
N THR A 693 -3.74 24.74 -19.77
CA THR A 693 -3.96 23.30 -19.96
C THR A 693 -3.01 22.81 -21.04
N ILE A 694 -2.38 21.67 -20.79
CA ILE A 694 -1.46 21.05 -21.74
C ILE A 694 -2.16 19.85 -22.36
N ILE A 695 -2.14 19.76 -23.68
CA ILE A 695 -2.63 18.59 -24.41
C ILE A 695 -1.45 18.00 -25.15
N ILE A 696 -1.21 16.71 -25.02
CA ILE A 696 -0.11 16.01 -25.70
C ILE A 696 -0.72 14.89 -26.53
N ARG A 697 -0.28 14.74 -27.78
CA ARG A 697 -0.60 13.61 -28.64
C ARG A 697 0.69 12.90 -29.04
N ALA A 698 0.74 11.60 -28.78
CA ALA A 698 1.76 10.68 -29.26
C ALA A 698 1.04 9.52 -29.94
N ALA A 699 0.99 9.52 -31.26
CA ALA A 699 0.28 8.52 -32.04
C ALA A 699 1.14 8.06 -33.22
N ASN A 700 1.50 6.77 -33.25
CA ASN A 700 2.47 6.23 -34.20
C ASN A 700 3.84 6.95 -34.13
N SER A 701 4.27 7.21 -32.92
CA SER A 701 5.44 7.99 -32.51
C SER A 701 6.19 7.23 -31.42
N ILE A 702 6.61 7.91 -30.35
CA ILE A 702 7.23 7.31 -29.16
C ILE A 702 6.40 6.15 -28.58
N ASP A 703 5.08 6.16 -28.78
CA ASP A 703 4.16 5.14 -28.30
C ASP A 703 4.36 3.76 -28.91
N ILE A 704 4.93 3.67 -30.12
CA ILE A 704 5.22 2.40 -30.81
C ILE A 704 6.72 2.15 -31.01
N TYR A 705 7.54 3.20 -31.00
CA TYR A 705 8.98 3.10 -31.29
C TYR A 705 9.84 2.98 -30.03
N GLU A 706 9.44 3.60 -28.93
CA GLU A 706 10.24 3.57 -27.70
C GLU A 706 9.74 2.45 -26.77
N PRO A 707 10.66 1.72 -26.11
CA PRO A 707 10.28 0.71 -25.13
C PRO A 707 9.70 1.34 -23.87
N TYR A 708 8.90 0.57 -23.12
CA TYR A 708 8.32 1.01 -21.85
C TYR A 708 9.36 1.53 -20.84
N THR A 709 10.59 1.01 -20.88
CA THR A 709 11.71 1.46 -20.03
C THR A 709 12.11 2.92 -20.26
N LYS A 710 11.74 3.53 -21.40
CA LYS A 710 11.87 4.97 -21.64
C LYS A 710 10.55 5.72 -21.48
N ILE A 711 9.42 5.09 -21.81
CA ILE A 711 8.08 5.71 -21.70
C ILE A 711 7.67 5.98 -20.26
N LEU A 712 7.95 5.07 -19.32
CA LEU A 712 7.61 5.30 -17.91
C LEU A 712 8.37 6.51 -17.35
N PRO A 713 9.71 6.62 -17.50
CA PRO A 713 10.44 7.84 -17.14
C PRO A 713 9.89 9.11 -17.79
N HIS A 714 9.49 9.06 -19.07
CA HIS A 714 8.87 10.20 -19.76
C HIS A 714 7.58 10.67 -19.07
N PHE A 715 6.65 9.76 -18.75
CA PHE A 715 5.43 10.14 -18.02
C PHE A 715 5.75 10.72 -16.64
N GLN A 716 6.72 10.14 -15.91
CA GLN A 716 7.15 10.66 -14.61
C GLN A 716 7.76 12.05 -14.74
N ASN A 717 8.57 12.28 -15.78
CA ASN A 717 9.19 13.57 -16.06
C ASN A 717 8.14 14.64 -16.37
N ILE A 718 7.25 14.38 -17.33
CA ILE A 718 6.14 15.28 -17.68
C ILE A 718 5.26 15.54 -16.45
N GLY A 719 4.96 14.50 -15.68
CA GLY A 719 4.14 14.61 -14.47
C GLY A 719 4.72 15.57 -13.45
N LYS A 720 6.03 15.49 -13.23
CA LYS A 720 6.80 16.34 -12.31
C LYS A 720 6.94 17.76 -12.82
N GLU A 721 7.43 17.95 -14.05
CA GLU A 721 7.71 19.28 -14.61
C GLU A 721 6.43 20.08 -14.86
N LEU A 722 5.33 19.39 -15.20
CA LEU A 722 4.02 20.01 -15.42
C LEU A 722 3.08 19.81 -14.22
N LYS A 723 3.60 19.66 -12.99
CA LYS A 723 2.80 19.42 -11.79
C LYS A 723 1.66 20.44 -11.63
N THR A 724 1.93 21.73 -11.86
CA THR A 724 0.93 22.80 -11.72
C THR A 724 -0.11 22.83 -12.84
N ASN A 725 0.14 22.16 -13.95
CA ASN A 725 -0.72 22.18 -15.12
C ASN A 725 -1.62 20.94 -15.16
N PRO A 726 -2.90 21.09 -15.55
CA PRO A 726 -3.67 19.94 -15.99
C PRO A 726 -3.14 19.47 -17.36
N VAL A 727 -2.95 18.16 -17.52
CA VAL A 727 -2.45 17.55 -18.76
C VAL A 727 -3.45 16.51 -19.26
N LEU A 728 -3.84 16.61 -20.53
CA LEU A 728 -4.54 15.56 -21.25
C LEU A 728 -3.57 14.94 -22.26
N TYR A 729 -3.37 13.63 -22.20
CA TYR A 729 -2.37 12.95 -23.01
C TYR A 729 -3.04 11.84 -23.83
N PHE A 730 -3.06 12.00 -25.15
CA PHE A 730 -3.41 10.96 -26.11
C PHE A 730 -2.17 10.13 -26.45
N PHE A 731 -2.04 8.93 -25.88
CA PHE A 731 -0.89 8.05 -26.06
C PHE A 731 -1.32 6.76 -26.73
N ASN A 732 -0.93 6.58 -27.98
CA ASN A 732 -1.58 5.62 -28.87
C ASN A 732 -3.11 5.84 -28.81
N ARG A 733 -3.89 4.77 -28.65
CA ARG A 733 -5.34 4.85 -28.42
C ARG A 733 -5.71 5.34 -27.02
N SER A 734 -4.80 5.41 -26.06
CA SER A 734 -5.13 5.72 -24.67
C SER A 734 -5.37 7.21 -24.45
N ILE A 735 -6.37 7.56 -23.64
CA ILE A 735 -6.63 8.93 -23.18
C ILE A 735 -6.27 8.99 -21.70
N LEU A 736 -5.23 9.74 -21.37
CA LEU A 736 -4.72 9.88 -20.00
C LEU A 736 -4.97 11.30 -19.48
N LEU A 737 -5.24 11.40 -18.19
CA LEU A 737 -5.44 12.66 -17.48
C LEU A 737 -4.42 12.77 -16.34
N LYS A 738 -3.77 13.92 -16.24
CA LYS A 738 -3.06 14.36 -15.04
C LYS A 738 -3.71 15.64 -14.53
N PRO A 739 -4.41 15.62 -13.39
CA PRO A 739 -4.96 16.84 -12.79
C PRO A 739 -3.86 17.84 -12.40
N ALA A 740 -4.23 19.11 -12.27
CA ALA A 740 -3.34 20.12 -11.69
C ALA A 740 -3.02 19.78 -10.23
N GLY A 741 -1.75 19.95 -9.83
CA GLY A 741 -1.23 19.59 -8.51
C GLY A 741 -0.78 18.13 -8.37
N SER A 742 -1.20 17.25 -9.29
CA SER A 742 -0.78 15.84 -9.33
C SER A 742 0.45 15.65 -10.22
N GLU A 743 1.28 14.65 -9.89
CA GLU A 743 2.35 14.14 -10.76
C GLU A 743 1.93 12.86 -11.50
N LYS A 744 0.81 12.24 -11.10
CA LYS A 744 0.36 10.95 -11.60
C LYS A 744 -0.65 11.09 -12.74
N PHE A 745 -0.41 10.34 -13.81
CA PHE A 745 -1.36 10.15 -14.91
C PHE A 745 -2.36 9.03 -14.60
N ILE A 746 -3.59 9.20 -15.08
CA ILE A 746 -4.70 8.25 -14.92
C ILE A 746 -5.25 7.92 -16.29
N LEU A 747 -5.42 6.64 -16.62
CA LEU A 747 -6.08 6.23 -17.87
C LEU A 747 -7.60 6.42 -17.76
N ILE A 748 -8.16 7.36 -18.51
CA ILE A 748 -9.58 7.73 -18.39
C ILE A 748 -10.45 7.22 -19.54
N GLY A 749 -9.84 6.73 -20.62
CA GLY A 749 -10.57 6.39 -21.84
C GLY A 749 -9.68 5.91 -22.96
N ASN A 750 -10.29 5.69 -24.12
CA ASN A 750 -9.58 5.36 -25.35
C ASN A 750 -10.22 6.06 -26.58
N GLN A 751 -9.43 6.18 -27.64
CA GLN A 751 -9.85 6.49 -28.99
C GLN A 751 -10.10 5.20 -29.76
N SER A 752 -10.91 5.31 -30.82
CA SER A 752 -11.16 4.18 -31.70
C SER A 752 -9.86 3.69 -32.37
N ILE A 753 -9.89 2.51 -32.97
CA ILE A 753 -8.75 1.97 -33.73
C ILE A 753 -8.41 2.78 -35.00
N ARG A 754 -9.29 3.69 -35.44
CA ARG A 754 -9.13 4.51 -36.65
C ARG A 754 -7.80 5.27 -36.64
N GLY A 755 -7.03 5.13 -37.73
CA GLY A 755 -5.77 5.85 -37.91
C GLY A 755 -4.54 5.30 -37.16
N PHE A 756 -4.73 4.30 -36.28
CA PHE A 756 -3.64 3.68 -35.51
C PHE A 756 -3.00 2.47 -36.21
N HIS A 757 -3.49 2.06 -37.38
CA HIS A 757 -2.79 1.09 -38.21
C HIS A 757 -1.53 1.73 -38.82
N HIS A 758 -0.36 1.21 -38.43
CA HIS A 758 0.92 1.77 -38.87
C HIS A 758 1.20 1.46 -40.36
N ASN A 759 0.90 0.24 -40.79
CA ASN A 759 1.25 -0.27 -42.11
C ASN A 759 0.17 -0.08 -43.18
N PHE A 760 -1.05 0.32 -42.81
CA PHE A 760 -2.19 0.43 -43.72
C PHE A 760 -2.99 1.69 -43.47
N GLN A 761 -3.45 2.33 -44.55
CA GLN A 761 -4.38 3.45 -44.45
C GLN A 761 -5.79 2.90 -44.25
N SER A 762 -6.26 2.88 -43.00
CA SER A 762 -7.65 2.60 -42.68
C SER A 762 -8.25 3.74 -41.88
N LEU A 763 -9.47 4.14 -42.27
CA LEU A 763 -10.30 5.10 -41.56
C LEU A 763 -11.51 4.44 -40.89
N ASP A 764 -11.60 3.11 -40.95
CA ASP A 764 -12.70 2.37 -40.33
C ASP A 764 -12.53 2.32 -38.81
N ARG A 765 -13.63 2.52 -38.09
CA ARG A 765 -13.70 2.37 -36.63
C ARG A 765 -14.04 0.95 -36.21
N ASN A 766 -14.42 0.07 -37.15
CA ASN A 766 -14.87 -1.31 -36.90
C ASN A 766 -16.03 -1.38 -35.88
N GLY A 767 -16.95 -0.40 -35.95
CA GLY A 767 -18.10 -0.30 -35.05
C GLY A 767 -17.81 0.33 -33.67
N GLU A 768 -16.56 0.73 -33.38
CA GLU A 768 -16.24 1.48 -32.17
C GLU A 768 -16.72 2.95 -32.28
N PRO A 769 -17.13 3.58 -31.17
CA PRO A 769 -17.33 5.03 -31.13
C PRO A 769 -15.99 5.75 -31.34
N PRO A 770 -15.97 7.02 -31.80
CA PRO A 770 -14.74 7.79 -32.00
C PRO A 770 -13.82 7.79 -30.76
N TYR A 771 -14.42 7.86 -29.58
CA TYR A 771 -13.74 7.75 -28.30
C TYR A 771 -14.71 7.24 -27.23
N SER A 772 -14.17 6.75 -26.13
CA SER A 772 -14.92 6.39 -24.91
C SER A 772 -14.23 6.96 -23.67
N ILE A 773 -15.00 7.46 -22.71
CA ILE A 773 -14.53 7.90 -21.38
C ILE A 773 -15.19 7.02 -20.34
N LEU A 774 -14.41 6.53 -19.39
CA LEU A 774 -14.92 5.73 -18.28
C LEU A 774 -15.45 6.64 -17.17
N PRO A 775 -16.77 6.59 -16.85
CA PRO A 775 -17.38 7.53 -15.90
C PRO A 775 -16.67 7.58 -14.55
N PHE A 776 -16.25 6.42 -14.06
CA PHE A 776 -15.63 6.25 -12.75
C PHE A 776 -14.19 6.76 -12.63
N THR A 777 -13.58 7.20 -13.73
CA THR A 777 -12.20 7.70 -13.74
C THR A 777 -12.09 9.21 -13.64
N VAL A 778 -13.19 9.92 -13.93
CA VAL A 778 -13.22 11.38 -14.04
C VAL A 778 -14.28 12.03 -13.14
N SER A 779 -15.19 11.25 -12.55
CA SER A 779 -16.34 11.77 -11.83
C SER A 779 -16.61 10.99 -10.55
N GLU A 780 -17.01 11.73 -9.49
CA GLU A 780 -17.57 11.15 -8.28
C GLU A 780 -18.99 10.62 -8.50
N GLU A 781 -19.71 11.12 -9.51
CA GLU A 781 -21.02 10.62 -9.94
C GLU A 781 -20.86 9.72 -11.15
N VAL A 782 -21.25 8.44 -11.02
CA VAL A 782 -21.09 7.41 -12.07
C VAL A 782 -22.34 7.28 -12.93
N ASN A 783 -23.33 8.16 -12.78
CA ASN A 783 -24.54 8.15 -13.60
C ASN A 783 -24.16 8.65 -15.00
N LEU A 784 -24.54 7.91 -16.05
CA LEU A 784 -24.40 8.36 -17.45
C LEU A 784 -25.33 9.54 -17.76
#